data_AF-A0A5M9ZFP8-F1
#
_entry.id   AF-A0A5M9ZFP8-F1
#
_cell.length_a   1.000
_cell.length_b   1.000
_cell.length_c   1.000
_cell.angle_alpha   90.00
_cell.angle_beta   90.00
_cell.angle_gamma   90.00
#
_symmetry.space_group_name_H-M   'P 1'
#
loop_
_entity.id
_entity.type
_entity.pdbx_description
1 polymer ?
#
loop_
_entity_poly.entity_id
_entity_poly.type
_entity_poly.pdbx_seq_one_letter_code
_entity_poly.pdbx_strand_id
1 'polypeptide(L)'
;MTGNTKVWRAPLAGLASVAMIATMGVAASTANAAPTTGYQYPDVKITLDYNGGTYTGATTGHGNDFSDFTVSSDKTTVTLTDKHTLDNGYEYADGIFAKDLYGTFGQDGVMMFKTGTPGNPVRKFSGWYTEKQGGQAVDPTTALADGTTLYAHWSQGAVSTDESENFVHVDTKGEIAYKDGTEPDGAANVIENKGANSYDIRLADGDTLADWELPQTDAKVNNTVPSWDESAVSSAKAGDTLTVSTAAGALVTITRAGADGENYDIYKDGVLVNRIGDETFDVLAGSSLSEYQAVTSGTRHLLANGWKIYAGTSVNGADYQWGSAFPAGNAFKLVPQGGFESVVVRVHKWNKTGVDLRYFVPSGSNFAATFGEGFLAEVERPNAQFEGWYDRDQAVTWVGQTSADPQKNDDFFTPQLIITDTTKADPVEFSFSKTLNHTDANIASNNSGIDLYAGYNADAKFKTIQFDPNYSGADVLDVKIYEGKKLGPQLPAVTRDGYILDGWYSMPKGGARLNEDRLTTSNPDYPKVQTYYAHWTAESKGGVNGLQYNLARGYVTDVKDGQPLKNTGAPVKVYYDKTSKKWFKQGDASAPAGAKFDFKLALPAGYNEASWKQFNTTRDTVVKELIKELNLSKTANIQEVYNAVATKLSAEKADTYNREFAGKLVANTDYPDVNYDDANTHAEEVTYLTDKGIVKGYADGTFGYGAPVARVDFIVWLYRAAGSPKVDSQSSFTDVTAATVPNQEFRDAIAWAAANKITTGYADGTFAPYTPIARQDAVAFLYRASGEQYNESYADVKFADVTAGDTANHSEAVLWAAHYGIAKGYSGSVNRFGGLNIVVRQDAAAFLARTLQAGYIAK
;
A
#
# COMPACT_ATOMS: atom_id res chain seq x y z
N MET A 1 -2.89 75.34 -39.56
CA MET A 1 -3.97 74.94 -38.64
C MET A 1 -5.03 74.14 -39.44
N THR A 2 -4.72 73.10 -40.23
CA THR A 2 -4.02 71.81 -39.95
C THR A 2 -4.66 71.03 -38.78
N GLY A 3 -5.35 69.90 -38.94
CA GLY A 3 -5.84 69.20 -40.16
C GLY A 3 -5.79 67.66 -40.03
N ASN A 4 -6.69 66.94 -40.74
CA ASN A 4 -6.63 65.49 -41.07
C ASN A 4 -6.62 64.44 -39.92
N THR A 5 -7.08 63.18 -40.04
CA THR A 5 -8.07 62.48 -40.91
C THR A 5 -8.40 61.09 -40.29
N LYS A 6 -9.51 60.46 -40.74
CA LYS A 6 -9.81 59.00 -40.94
C LYS A 6 -8.70 57.97 -40.57
N VAL A 7 -8.93 56.74 -40.11
CA VAL A 7 -9.73 55.56 -40.63
C VAL A 7 -9.84 54.54 -39.45
N TRP A 8 -11.01 54.00 -39.04
CA TRP A 8 -11.54 52.62 -39.29
C TRP A 8 -10.49 51.46 -39.22
N ARG A 9 -10.72 50.21 -38.74
CA ARG A 9 -11.92 49.40 -38.37
C ARG A 9 -11.58 48.46 -37.18
N ALA A 10 -12.61 48.12 -36.40
CA ALA A 10 -12.63 47.10 -35.34
C ALA A 10 -12.96 45.69 -35.96
N PRO A 11 -13.39 44.59 -35.27
CA PRO A 11 -14.24 44.61 -34.06
C PRO A 11 -14.28 43.38 -33.06
N LEU A 12 -15.03 43.60 -31.96
CA LEU A 12 -15.95 42.67 -31.21
C LEU A 12 -15.35 41.42 -30.49
N ALA A 13 -15.84 40.96 -29.33
CA ALA A 13 -16.86 41.41 -28.34
C ALA A 13 -16.45 40.82 -26.96
N GLY A 14 -16.87 41.25 -25.75
CA GLY A 14 -18.08 41.96 -25.28
C GLY A 14 -18.98 40.97 -24.55
N LEU A 15 -19.11 40.96 -23.20
CA LEU A 15 -20.08 41.68 -22.34
C LEU A 15 -20.17 40.85 -21.02
N ALA A 16 -20.68 41.28 -19.85
CA ALA A 16 -20.97 42.57 -19.23
C ALA A 16 -21.19 42.36 -17.70
N SER A 17 -21.11 43.42 -16.89
CA SER A 17 -21.32 43.38 -15.43
C SER A 17 -22.74 43.81 -15.02
N VAL A 18 -23.30 43.21 -13.95
CA VAL A 18 -24.41 43.75 -13.13
C VAL A 18 -24.03 43.57 -11.63
N ALA A 19 -24.80 44.10 -10.66
CA ALA A 19 -24.27 44.53 -9.36
C ALA A 19 -25.25 44.43 -8.15
N MET A 20 -24.66 44.61 -6.95
CA MET A 20 -25.24 44.91 -5.62
C MET A 20 -25.89 43.75 -4.84
N ILE A 21 -25.40 43.34 -3.65
CA ILE A 21 -25.28 44.00 -2.30
C ILE A 21 -26.60 44.10 -1.50
N ALA A 22 -26.49 43.72 -0.21
CA ALA A 22 -27.46 43.77 0.91
C ALA A 22 -28.49 42.61 0.97
N THR A 23 -28.85 42.05 2.12
CA THR A 23 -28.86 42.61 3.50
C THR A 23 -28.55 41.56 4.58
N MET A 24 -28.03 41.97 5.73
CA MET A 24 -27.70 41.11 6.89
C MET A 24 -28.94 40.61 7.64
N GLY A 25 -28.84 39.44 8.29
CA GLY A 25 -29.83 38.94 9.25
C GLY A 25 -29.22 38.00 10.29
N VAL A 26 -28.93 38.51 11.49
CA VAL A 26 -28.59 37.71 12.68
C VAL A 26 -29.75 37.83 13.67
N ALA A 27 -30.38 36.72 14.04
CA ALA A 27 -31.29 36.64 15.18
C ALA A 27 -31.43 35.20 15.72
N ALA A 28 -31.55 35.08 17.04
CA ALA A 28 -31.35 33.89 17.84
C ALA A 28 -32.49 32.83 17.84
N SER A 29 -32.07 31.57 17.98
CA SER A 29 -32.66 30.47 18.78
C SER A 29 -34.18 30.36 19.03
N THR A 30 -34.75 29.21 18.68
CA THR A 30 -35.74 28.46 19.50
C THR A 30 -35.40 26.95 19.50
N ALA A 31 -35.96 26.18 20.44
CA ALA A 31 -35.35 24.96 20.97
C ALA A 31 -35.79 23.61 20.34
N ASN A 32 -34.88 22.63 20.49
CA ASN A 32 -34.97 21.17 20.49
C ASN A 32 -36.19 20.43 19.88
N ALA A 33 -35.87 19.46 19.03
CA ALA A 33 -36.41 18.09 19.13
C ALA A 33 -35.25 17.13 19.51
N ALA A 34 -35.58 15.99 20.15
CA ALA A 34 -34.58 15.02 20.61
C ALA A 34 -33.91 14.25 19.44
N PRO A 35 -32.68 13.74 19.60
CA PRO A 35 -32.02 12.97 18.55
C PRO A 35 -32.68 11.59 18.40
N THR A 36 -33.37 11.37 17.28
CA THR A 36 -33.81 10.03 16.86
C THR A 36 -32.74 9.41 15.95
N THR A 37 -32.19 8.27 16.39
CA THR A 37 -31.60 7.19 15.57
C THR A 37 -31.07 7.61 14.19
N GLY A 38 -29.77 7.91 14.12
CA GLY A 38 -29.13 8.33 12.87
C GLY A 38 -27.61 8.20 12.92
N TYR A 39 -27.12 6.97 12.93
CA TYR A 39 -25.71 6.68 12.62
C TYR A 39 -25.67 6.09 11.21
N GLN A 40 -25.41 6.93 10.21
CA GLN A 40 -25.13 6.45 8.86
C GLN A 40 -23.68 5.98 8.81
N TYR A 41 -23.49 4.78 8.25
CA TYR A 41 -22.19 4.17 8.06
C TYR A 41 -21.52 4.82 6.85
N PRO A 42 -20.17 4.90 6.81
CA PRO A 42 -19.48 5.43 5.64
C PRO A 42 -19.71 4.49 4.46
N ASP A 43 -20.31 5.01 3.39
CA ASP A 43 -20.34 4.31 2.11
C ASP A 43 -18.90 4.03 1.64
N VAL A 44 -18.63 2.89 1.02
CA VAL A 44 -17.34 2.61 0.37
C VAL A 44 -17.40 3.16 -1.06
N LYS A 45 -16.51 4.11 -1.39
CA LYS A 45 -16.49 4.73 -2.72
C LYS A 45 -15.26 4.32 -3.51
N ILE A 46 -15.47 3.71 -4.67
CA ILE A 46 -14.39 3.39 -5.62
C ILE A 46 -14.55 4.21 -6.89
N THR A 47 -13.44 4.55 -7.54
CA THR A 47 -13.44 5.29 -8.80
C THR A 47 -12.93 4.41 -9.93
N LEU A 48 -13.74 4.23 -10.96
CA LEU A 48 -13.43 3.55 -12.20
C LEU A 48 -12.93 4.58 -13.22
N ASP A 49 -11.63 4.67 -13.47
CA ASP A 49 -11.02 5.48 -14.53
C ASP A 49 -10.98 4.67 -15.84
N TYR A 50 -11.70 5.11 -16.87
CA TYR A 50 -11.76 4.44 -18.15
C TYR A 50 -10.45 4.53 -18.97
N ASN A 51 -9.38 5.12 -18.42
CA ASN A 51 -8.00 5.08 -18.91
C ASN A 51 -7.86 5.45 -20.40
N GLY A 52 -8.41 6.61 -20.77
CA GLY A 52 -8.48 7.08 -22.16
C GLY A 52 -9.73 6.65 -22.92
N GLY A 53 -10.55 5.77 -22.36
CA GLY A 53 -11.96 5.59 -22.73
C GLY A 53 -12.90 6.56 -22.02
N THR A 54 -14.20 6.38 -22.28
CA THR A 54 -15.29 7.12 -21.67
C THR A 54 -16.50 6.22 -21.41
N TYR A 55 -17.25 6.51 -20.34
CA TYR A 55 -18.54 5.90 -20.06
C TYR A 55 -19.59 6.33 -21.09
N THR A 56 -20.31 5.36 -21.66
CA THR A 56 -21.38 5.57 -22.64
C THR A 56 -22.73 4.97 -22.25
N GLY A 57 -22.81 4.32 -21.08
CA GLY A 57 -24.07 3.85 -20.50
C GLY A 57 -25.08 4.97 -20.18
N ALA A 58 -26.31 4.57 -19.84
CA ALA A 58 -27.36 5.49 -19.46
C ALA A 58 -27.13 6.06 -18.06
N THR A 59 -27.10 7.39 -17.93
CA THR A 59 -26.82 8.09 -16.66
C THR A 59 -27.98 8.08 -15.65
N THR A 60 -29.00 7.24 -15.84
CA THR A 60 -30.21 7.19 -15.00
C THR A 60 -30.84 5.81 -15.02
N GLY A 61 -31.15 5.28 -13.83
CA GLY A 61 -32.17 4.25 -13.65
C GLY A 61 -31.73 2.84 -14.02
N HIS A 62 -30.98 2.22 -13.11
CA HIS A 62 -31.12 0.79 -12.87
C HIS A 62 -31.69 0.62 -11.46
N GLY A 63 -32.64 -0.29 -11.28
CA GLY A 63 -33.50 -0.32 -10.09
C GLY A 63 -32.99 -1.25 -9.01
N ASN A 64 -33.07 -0.79 -7.75
CA ASN A 64 -33.00 -1.50 -6.46
C ASN A 64 -31.73 -2.32 -6.13
N ASP A 65 -31.02 -2.84 -7.13
CA ASP A 65 -29.78 -3.60 -6.98
C ASP A 65 -28.52 -2.71 -7.08
N PHE A 66 -28.69 -1.38 -7.08
CA PHE A 66 -27.63 -0.45 -7.48
C PHE A 66 -27.11 0.37 -6.31
N SER A 67 -25.81 0.22 -6.10
CA SER A 67 -24.95 1.18 -5.40
C SER A 67 -25.02 2.55 -6.12
N ASP A 68 -25.11 3.66 -5.38
CA ASP A 68 -25.27 5.00 -5.98
C ASP A 68 -24.02 5.38 -6.80
N PHE A 69 -24.14 5.54 -8.12
CA PHE A 69 -23.00 5.89 -8.98
C PHE A 69 -23.05 7.30 -9.56
N THR A 70 -21.87 7.92 -9.70
CA THR A 70 -21.72 9.26 -10.28
C THR A 70 -20.73 9.21 -11.45
N VAL A 71 -21.14 9.69 -12.62
CA VAL A 71 -20.28 9.79 -13.82
C VAL A 71 -19.62 11.18 -13.84
N SER A 72 -18.32 11.25 -14.15
CA SER A 72 -17.64 12.53 -14.35
C SER A 72 -18.19 13.32 -15.54
N SER A 73 -18.00 14.65 -15.53
CA SER A 73 -18.55 15.55 -16.57
C SER A 73 -17.92 15.33 -17.96
N ASP A 74 -16.68 14.86 -18.01
CA ASP A 74 -15.97 14.43 -19.22
C ASP A 74 -16.16 12.93 -19.54
N LYS A 75 -16.87 12.21 -18.67
CA LYS A 75 -17.15 10.78 -18.70
C LYS A 75 -15.93 9.85 -18.64
N THR A 76 -14.75 10.36 -18.26
CA THR A 76 -13.54 9.54 -18.14
C THR A 76 -13.49 8.74 -16.85
N THR A 77 -14.30 9.08 -15.83
CA THR A 77 -14.42 8.29 -14.60
C THR A 77 -15.87 8.06 -14.17
N VAL A 78 -16.08 6.98 -13.42
CA VAL A 78 -17.34 6.67 -12.70
C VAL A 78 -17.00 6.34 -11.25
N THR A 79 -17.57 7.05 -10.30
CA THR A 79 -17.51 6.69 -8.88
C THR A 79 -18.67 5.76 -8.56
N LEU A 80 -18.40 4.56 -8.05
CA LEU A 80 -19.40 3.67 -7.45
C LEU A 80 -19.44 3.90 -5.93
N THR A 81 -20.62 3.78 -5.34
CA THR A 81 -20.83 3.97 -3.89
C THR A 81 -21.54 2.75 -3.33
N ASP A 82 -20.79 1.82 -2.76
CA ASP A 82 -21.39 0.70 -2.04
C ASP A 82 -22.14 1.21 -0.80
N LYS A 83 -23.43 0.86 -0.77
CA LYS A 83 -24.40 1.24 0.25
C LYS A 83 -25.61 0.30 0.21
N HIS A 84 -25.68 -0.60 1.17
CA HIS A 84 -26.83 -1.47 1.40
C HIS A 84 -27.75 -0.91 2.48
N THR A 85 -29.07 -1.09 2.33
CA THR A 85 -30.07 -0.78 3.37
C THR A 85 -30.92 -2.01 3.67
N LEU A 86 -30.96 -2.43 4.93
CA LEU A 86 -31.74 -3.57 5.41
C LEU A 86 -33.20 -3.18 5.71
N ASP A 87 -34.11 -4.16 5.72
CA ASP A 87 -35.56 -3.98 5.99
C ASP A 87 -35.88 -3.28 7.33
N ASN A 88 -34.95 -3.28 8.27
CA ASN A 88 -35.05 -2.60 9.58
C ASN A 88 -34.49 -1.17 9.57
N GLY A 89 -34.08 -0.64 8.41
CA GLY A 89 -33.55 0.71 8.23
C GLY A 89 -32.06 0.88 8.55
N TYR A 90 -31.30 -0.21 8.71
CA TYR A 90 -29.85 -0.13 8.90
C TYR A 90 -29.10 -0.05 7.57
N GLU A 91 -28.13 0.86 7.50
CA GLU A 91 -27.23 1.03 6.35
C GLU A 91 -25.85 0.40 6.62
N TYR A 92 -25.24 -0.26 5.63
CA TYR A 92 -23.86 -0.76 5.70
C TYR A 92 -23.18 -0.74 4.31
N ALA A 93 -21.85 -0.85 4.31
CA ALA A 93 -21.03 -1.10 3.13
C ALA A 93 -20.00 -2.20 3.45
N ASP A 94 -19.75 -3.10 2.52
CA ASP A 94 -18.74 -4.18 2.58
C ASP A 94 -17.62 -4.02 1.52
N GLY A 95 -17.82 -3.15 0.53
CA GLY A 95 -16.83 -2.85 -0.52
C GLY A 95 -16.75 -3.88 -1.63
N ILE A 96 -17.67 -4.85 -1.70
CA ILE A 96 -17.68 -5.91 -2.71
C ILE A 96 -18.60 -5.52 -3.88
N PHE A 97 -18.00 -5.17 -5.02
CA PHE A 97 -18.73 -4.72 -6.21
C PHE A 97 -19.00 -5.85 -7.23
N ALA A 98 -19.05 -7.11 -6.78
CA ALA A 98 -18.95 -8.30 -7.65
C ALA A 98 -19.92 -8.34 -8.83
N LYS A 99 -21.18 -7.97 -8.59
CA LYS A 99 -22.22 -7.95 -9.63
C LYS A 99 -22.08 -6.78 -10.61
N ASP A 100 -21.51 -5.67 -10.15
CA ASP A 100 -21.51 -4.40 -10.86
C ASP A 100 -20.21 -4.12 -11.60
N LEU A 101 -19.06 -4.38 -10.98
CA LEU A 101 -17.73 -4.00 -11.47
C LEU A 101 -17.50 -4.51 -12.90
N TYR A 102 -17.73 -5.80 -13.13
CA TYR A 102 -17.64 -6.43 -14.44
C TYR A 102 -19.01 -6.57 -15.10
N GLY A 103 -20.03 -7.01 -14.36
CA GLY A 103 -21.38 -7.27 -14.89
C GLY A 103 -22.12 -6.04 -15.42
N THR A 104 -21.88 -4.85 -14.87
CA THR A 104 -22.45 -3.57 -15.33
C THR A 104 -21.37 -2.70 -16.00
N PHE A 105 -20.26 -2.44 -15.31
CA PHE A 105 -19.26 -1.46 -15.74
C PHE A 105 -18.14 -2.02 -16.62
N GLY A 106 -18.02 -3.36 -16.75
CA GLY A 106 -17.08 -4.03 -17.67
C GLY A 106 -17.67 -4.38 -19.04
N GLN A 107 -18.93 -4.03 -19.33
CA GLN A 107 -19.53 -4.34 -20.63
C GLN A 107 -19.06 -3.38 -21.74
N ASP A 108 -18.59 -3.92 -22.88
CA ASP A 108 -18.21 -3.15 -24.09
C ASP A 108 -19.33 -2.21 -24.61
N GLY A 109 -20.61 -2.46 -24.28
CA GLY A 109 -21.73 -1.56 -24.62
C GLY A 109 -21.87 -0.33 -23.72
N VAL A 110 -21.26 -0.36 -22.53
CA VAL A 110 -21.34 0.67 -21.48
C VAL A 110 -20.12 1.61 -21.52
N MET A 111 -19.09 1.28 -22.32
CA MET A 111 -17.83 2.00 -22.41
C MET A 111 -17.39 2.20 -23.87
N MET A 112 -16.64 3.27 -24.15
CA MET A 112 -15.99 3.45 -25.46
C MET A 112 -14.58 4.02 -25.33
N PHE A 113 -13.60 3.39 -25.98
CA PHE A 113 -12.30 4.02 -26.16
C PHE A 113 -12.41 5.26 -27.06
N LYS A 114 -11.74 6.36 -26.70
CA LYS A 114 -11.91 7.68 -27.32
C LYS A 114 -11.57 7.67 -28.82
N THR A 115 -12.59 7.64 -29.68
CA THR A 115 -12.41 7.59 -31.13
C THR A 115 -12.08 8.96 -31.73
N GLY A 116 -10.98 9.01 -32.49
CA GLY A 116 -10.64 10.13 -33.35
C GLY A 116 -10.41 9.65 -34.78
N THR A 117 -11.33 9.99 -35.70
CA THR A 117 -11.26 9.71 -37.15
C THR A 117 -11.63 8.26 -37.55
N PRO A 118 -12.35 8.05 -38.68
CA PRO A 118 -12.62 6.71 -39.22
C PRO A 118 -11.34 5.95 -39.59
N GLY A 119 -11.27 4.67 -39.22
CA GLY A 119 -10.11 3.79 -39.46
C GLY A 119 -9.29 3.44 -38.21
N ASN A 120 -9.74 3.82 -37.01
CA ASN A 120 -9.15 3.38 -35.74
C ASN A 120 -9.56 1.94 -35.39
N PRO A 121 -8.66 1.08 -34.86
CA PRO A 121 -9.02 -0.25 -34.41
C PRO A 121 -9.97 -0.19 -33.20
N VAL A 122 -10.94 -1.09 -33.16
CA VAL A 122 -11.76 -1.31 -31.96
C VAL A 122 -10.83 -1.86 -30.88
N ARG A 123 -10.70 -1.13 -29.77
CA ARG A 123 -10.13 -1.67 -28.53
C ARG A 123 -11.25 -2.32 -27.73
N LYS A 124 -10.97 -3.49 -27.16
CA LYS A 124 -11.89 -4.19 -26.27
C LYS A 124 -11.44 -4.01 -24.83
N PHE A 125 -12.39 -4.07 -23.90
CA PHE A 125 -12.06 -4.12 -22.50
C PHE A 125 -11.32 -5.43 -22.15
N SER A 126 -10.33 -5.29 -21.26
CA SER A 126 -9.50 -6.41 -20.76
C SER A 126 -9.61 -6.59 -19.25
N GLY A 127 -10.22 -5.66 -18.51
CA GLY A 127 -10.42 -5.75 -17.07
C GLY A 127 -10.19 -4.45 -16.32
N TRP A 128 -10.47 -4.49 -15.02
CA TRP A 128 -10.16 -3.43 -14.06
C TRP A 128 -8.86 -3.75 -13.34
N TYR A 129 -7.93 -2.80 -13.31
CA TYR A 129 -6.58 -2.98 -12.76
C TYR A 129 -6.29 -1.94 -11.67
N THR A 130 -5.44 -2.28 -10.71
CA THR A 130 -5.05 -1.38 -9.61
C THR A 130 -4.09 -0.27 -10.04
N GLU A 131 -3.42 -0.43 -11.18
CA GLU A 131 -2.48 0.53 -11.76
C GLU A 131 -2.92 0.95 -13.17
N LYS A 132 -2.38 2.06 -13.68
CA LYS A 132 -2.80 2.66 -14.96
C LYS A 132 -2.10 2.07 -16.19
N GLN A 133 -0.99 1.36 -15.98
CA GLN A 133 -0.19 0.64 -16.97
C GLN A 133 0.49 -0.53 -16.26
N GLY A 134 0.25 -1.78 -16.66
CA GLY A 134 0.64 -2.94 -15.85
C GLY A 134 -0.27 -3.15 -14.63
N GLY A 135 0.17 -4.02 -13.73
CA GLY A 135 -0.56 -4.37 -12.51
C GLY A 135 -1.34 -5.67 -12.64
N GLN A 136 -2.15 -5.98 -11.63
CA GLN A 136 -2.95 -7.20 -11.53
C GLN A 136 -4.43 -6.89 -11.78
N ALA A 137 -5.12 -7.79 -12.49
CA ALA A 137 -6.57 -7.72 -12.68
C ALA A 137 -7.30 -7.90 -11.33
N VAL A 138 -8.32 -7.08 -11.08
CA VAL A 138 -9.09 -7.11 -9.84
C VAL A 138 -10.13 -8.23 -9.86
N ASP A 139 -10.04 -9.14 -8.89
CA ASP A 139 -11.09 -10.12 -8.64
C ASP A 139 -12.40 -9.40 -8.21
N PRO A 140 -13.52 -9.58 -8.95
CA PRO A 140 -14.78 -8.92 -8.62
C PRO A 140 -15.32 -9.25 -7.22
N THR A 141 -14.95 -10.39 -6.64
CA THR A 141 -15.43 -10.86 -5.33
C THR A 141 -14.64 -10.31 -4.15
N THR A 142 -13.52 -9.63 -4.38
CA THR A 142 -12.68 -9.05 -3.34
C THR A 142 -13.22 -7.70 -2.86
N ALA A 143 -13.18 -7.47 -1.54
CA ALA A 143 -13.58 -6.20 -0.93
C ALA A 143 -12.56 -5.10 -1.22
N LEU A 144 -13.04 -3.96 -1.73
CA LEU A 144 -12.23 -2.79 -2.07
C LEU A 144 -12.33 -1.71 -1.00
N ALA A 145 -11.27 -0.92 -0.82
CA ALA A 145 -11.21 0.14 0.18
C ALA A 145 -11.88 1.45 -0.30
N ASP A 146 -12.36 2.26 0.64
CA ASP A 146 -12.86 3.61 0.33
C ASP A 146 -11.72 4.46 -0.26
N GLY A 147 -11.97 5.07 -1.42
CA GLY A 147 -10.99 5.82 -2.20
C GLY A 147 -10.21 5.01 -3.25
N THR A 148 -10.38 3.68 -3.34
CA THR A 148 -9.70 2.87 -4.37
C THR A 148 -10.02 3.40 -5.77
N THR A 149 -8.99 3.58 -6.60
CA THR A 149 -9.15 3.88 -8.03
C THR A 149 -8.72 2.67 -8.85
N LEU A 150 -9.59 2.22 -9.75
CA LEU A 150 -9.33 1.15 -10.70
C LEU A 150 -9.27 1.71 -12.11
N TYR A 151 -8.36 1.20 -12.93
CA TYR A 151 -8.13 1.65 -14.29
C TYR A 151 -8.62 0.58 -15.29
N ALA A 152 -9.39 1.00 -16.29
CA ALA A 152 -9.80 0.13 -17.38
C ALA A 152 -8.58 -0.19 -18.25
N HIS A 153 -8.31 -1.45 -18.51
CA HIS A 153 -7.27 -1.86 -19.47
C HIS A 153 -7.90 -2.28 -20.81
N TRP A 154 -7.15 -2.03 -21.88
CA TRP A 154 -7.69 -2.04 -23.25
C TRP A 154 -6.78 -2.78 -24.24
N SER A 155 -7.17 -4.00 -24.61
CA SER A 155 -6.54 -4.77 -25.69
C SER A 155 -6.77 -4.11 -27.06
N GLN A 156 -5.77 -4.17 -27.93
CA GLN A 156 -5.78 -3.54 -29.25
C GLN A 156 -6.06 -4.58 -30.36
N GLY A 157 -6.94 -4.26 -31.32
CA GLY A 157 -6.93 -4.93 -32.63
C GLY A 157 -8.16 -5.73 -33.04
N ALA A 158 -9.36 -5.47 -32.50
CA ALA A 158 -10.57 -6.21 -32.88
C ALA A 158 -11.20 -5.76 -34.23
N VAL A 159 -10.43 -5.79 -35.32
CA VAL A 159 -10.96 -5.80 -36.70
C VAL A 159 -10.11 -6.72 -37.58
N SER A 160 -10.76 -7.67 -38.26
CA SER A 160 -10.12 -8.62 -39.16
C SER A 160 -9.30 -7.94 -40.26
N THR A 161 -8.01 -8.26 -40.41
CA THR A 161 -7.37 -8.76 -41.66
C THR A 161 -5.83 -8.80 -41.65
N ASP A 162 -5.16 -8.35 -40.59
CA ASP A 162 -3.68 -8.44 -40.44
C ASP A 162 -3.29 -8.65 -38.97
N GLU A 163 -2.13 -9.26 -38.72
CA GLU A 163 -1.81 -10.02 -37.49
C GLU A 163 -1.45 -9.15 -36.26
N SER A 164 -2.26 -9.24 -35.20
CA SER A 164 -1.82 -9.10 -33.79
C SER A 164 -2.81 -9.80 -32.85
N GLU A 165 -2.66 -11.12 -32.69
CA GLU A 165 -3.49 -11.95 -31.81
C GLU A 165 -3.01 -11.88 -30.35
N ASN A 166 -3.22 -10.73 -29.69
CA ASN A 166 -2.77 -10.50 -28.32
C ASN A 166 -3.77 -11.05 -27.29
N PHE A 167 -3.71 -12.37 -27.06
CA PHE A 167 -4.46 -13.10 -26.04
C PHE A 167 -3.53 -14.06 -25.29
N VAL A 168 -3.86 -14.43 -24.05
CA VAL A 168 -3.32 -15.69 -23.51
C VAL A 168 -4.15 -16.83 -24.11
N HIS A 169 -3.52 -17.66 -24.92
CA HIS A 169 -4.18 -18.82 -25.51
C HIS A 169 -4.20 -19.97 -24.50
N VAL A 170 -5.39 -20.40 -24.11
CA VAL A 170 -5.60 -21.51 -23.18
C VAL A 170 -5.95 -22.76 -23.99
N ASP A 171 -4.92 -23.54 -24.31
CA ASP A 171 -5.05 -24.82 -25.03
C ASP A 171 -5.36 -25.95 -24.05
N THR A 172 -6.59 -26.46 -24.11
CA THR A 172 -6.99 -27.62 -23.30
C THR A 172 -6.51 -28.94 -23.91
N LYS A 173 -5.95 -28.93 -25.13
CA LYS A 173 -5.60 -30.12 -25.95
C LYS A 173 -6.76 -31.08 -26.21
N GLY A 174 -7.99 -30.71 -25.85
CA GLY A 174 -9.15 -31.60 -25.81
C GLY A 174 -9.27 -32.47 -24.56
N GLU A 175 -8.45 -32.20 -23.54
CA GLU A 175 -8.44 -32.89 -22.23
C GLU A 175 -9.46 -32.30 -21.24
N ILE A 176 -9.95 -31.07 -21.50
CA ILE A 176 -11.06 -30.43 -20.78
C ILE A 176 -12.19 -30.14 -21.77
N ALA A 177 -13.43 -30.45 -21.37
CA ALA A 177 -14.66 -30.02 -22.04
C ALA A 177 -15.55 -29.26 -21.05
N TYR A 178 -16.19 -28.17 -21.51
CA TYR A 178 -17.04 -27.33 -20.65
C TYR A 178 -18.52 -27.66 -20.82
N LYS A 179 -19.28 -27.47 -19.74
CA LYS A 179 -20.70 -27.77 -19.68
C LYS A 179 -21.49 -26.84 -20.60
N ASP A 180 -21.84 -27.37 -21.77
CA ASP A 180 -22.81 -26.80 -22.72
C ASP A 180 -22.29 -25.67 -23.64
N GLY A 181 -20.96 -25.45 -23.69
CA GLY A 181 -20.31 -24.54 -24.64
C GLY A 181 -20.53 -23.04 -24.37
N THR A 182 -21.15 -22.72 -23.23
CA THR A 182 -21.24 -21.38 -22.66
C THR A 182 -19.86 -20.83 -22.27
N GLU A 183 -19.77 -19.52 -22.10
CA GLU A 183 -18.64 -18.90 -21.39
C GLU A 183 -18.55 -19.56 -20.00
N PRO A 184 -17.41 -20.12 -19.59
CA PRO A 184 -17.20 -20.46 -18.18
C PRO A 184 -17.35 -19.18 -17.35
N ASP A 185 -17.85 -19.29 -16.13
CA ASP A 185 -18.33 -18.25 -15.19
C ASP A 185 -17.57 -16.89 -15.05
N GLY A 186 -16.41 -16.72 -15.70
CA GLY A 186 -15.66 -15.48 -15.86
C GLY A 186 -16.54 -14.26 -16.15
N ALA A 187 -16.48 -13.28 -15.25
CA ALA A 187 -17.29 -12.08 -15.34
C ALA A 187 -16.84 -11.17 -16.51
N ALA A 188 -17.72 -11.06 -17.52
CA ALA A 188 -17.74 -10.05 -18.58
C ALA A 188 -16.75 -10.17 -19.75
N ASN A 189 -16.95 -11.18 -20.62
CA ASN A 189 -16.41 -11.24 -21.98
C ASN A 189 -14.87 -11.27 -22.09
N VAL A 190 -14.14 -11.38 -20.98
CA VAL A 190 -12.66 -11.47 -20.95
C VAL A 190 -12.20 -12.80 -21.55
N ILE A 191 -13.05 -13.83 -21.50
CA ILE A 191 -12.82 -15.16 -22.06
C ILE A 191 -13.61 -15.29 -23.37
N GLU A 192 -12.93 -15.53 -24.49
CA GLU A 192 -13.57 -15.84 -25.77
C GLU A 192 -13.45 -17.34 -26.09
N ASN A 193 -14.58 -18.05 -26.12
CA ASN A 193 -14.63 -19.45 -26.54
C ASN A 193 -14.30 -19.57 -28.04
N LYS A 194 -13.20 -20.25 -28.38
CA LYS A 194 -12.75 -20.46 -29.77
C LYS A 194 -13.12 -21.85 -30.32
N GLY A 195 -13.66 -22.73 -29.49
CA GLY A 195 -14.08 -24.07 -29.85
C GLY A 195 -14.15 -24.98 -28.62
N ALA A 196 -14.44 -26.27 -28.83
CA ALA A 196 -14.60 -27.23 -27.73
C ALA A 196 -13.35 -27.40 -26.83
N ASN A 197 -12.17 -27.00 -27.33
CA ASN A 197 -10.87 -27.35 -26.75
C ASN A 197 -9.95 -26.14 -26.51
N SER A 198 -10.40 -24.90 -26.75
CA SER A 198 -9.53 -23.72 -26.58
C SER A 198 -10.28 -22.41 -26.31
N TYR A 199 -9.65 -21.58 -25.49
CA TYR A 199 -10.18 -20.32 -24.96
C TYR A 199 -9.12 -19.25 -25.07
N ASP A 200 -9.51 -18.03 -25.44
CA ASP A 200 -8.59 -16.89 -25.48
C ASP A 200 -8.96 -15.91 -24.36
N ILE A 201 -7.99 -15.60 -23.49
CA ILE A 201 -8.16 -14.62 -22.40
C ILE A 201 -7.55 -13.28 -22.82
N ARG A 202 -8.33 -12.20 -22.69
CA ARG A 202 -7.97 -10.85 -23.19
C ARG A 202 -7.20 -10.01 -22.17
N LEU A 203 -5.87 -10.06 -22.20
CA LEU A 203 -5.02 -9.12 -21.44
C LEU A 203 -4.62 -7.90 -22.29
N ALA A 204 -4.20 -6.80 -21.64
CA ALA A 204 -3.50 -5.72 -22.33
C ALA A 204 -1.97 -5.93 -22.29
N ASP A 205 -1.25 -5.23 -23.18
CA ASP A 205 0.18 -5.45 -23.40
C ASP A 205 1.02 -5.14 -22.14
N GLY A 206 1.58 -6.19 -21.53
CA GLY A 206 2.48 -6.09 -20.37
C GLY A 206 1.88 -6.63 -19.06
N ASP A 207 0.56 -6.73 -18.99
CA ASP A 207 -0.19 -7.28 -17.85
C ASP A 207 0.04 -8.80 -17.70
N THR A 208 -0.39 -9.35 -16.57
CA THR A 208 -0.34 -10.79 -16.25
C THR A 208 -1.73 -11.34 -15.95
N LEU A 209 -1.95 -12.60 -16.31
CA LEU A 209 -3.18 -13.34 -16.04
C LEU A 209 -3.44 -13.51 -14.52
N ALA A 210 -4.69 -13.36 -14.09
CA ALA A 210 -5.12 -13.66 -12.73
C ALA A 210 -5.81 -15.03 -12.62
N ASP A 211 -5.69 -15.69 -11.46
CA ASP A 211 -6.17 -17.07 -11.28
C ASP A 211 -7.69 -17.24 -11.47
N TRP A 212 -8.49 -16.22 -11.13
CA TRP A 212 -9.95 -16.23 -11.31
C TRP A 212 -10.38 -16.14 -12.78
N GLU A 213 -9.50 -15.67 -13.67
CA GLU A 213 -9.75 -15.61 -15.12
C GLU A 213 -9.60 -16.99 -15.77
N LEU A 214 -9.08 -18.00 -15.04
CA LEU A 214 -8.99 -19.37 -15.51
C LEU A 214 -10.31 -20.13 -15.28
N PRO A 215 -10.78 -20.86 -16.30
CA PRO A 215 -12.04 -21.60 -16.23
C PRO A 215 -11.90 -22.94 -15.46
N GLN A 216 -11.60 -22.88 -14.17
CA GLN A 216 -11.36 -24.08 -13.34
C GLN A 216 -12.64 -24.72 -12.79
N THR A 217 -13.67 -23.91 -12.56
CA THR A 217 -14.96 -24.26 -11.90
C THR A 217 -15.92 -25.03 -12.81
N ASP A 218 -15.97 -24.70 -14.09
CA ASP A 218 -16.91 -25.24 -15.09
C ASP A 218 -16.35 -26.41 -15.94
N ALA A 219 -15.10 -26.80 -15.69
CA ALA A 219 -14.42 -27.91 -16.37
C ALA A 219 -15.12 -29.25 -16.05
N LYS A 220 -15.55 -29.99 -17.09
CA LYS A 220 -16.56 -31.03 -16.93
C LYS A 220 -16.13 -32.44 -17.38
N VAL A 221 -15.99 -33.34 -16.40
CA VAL A 221 -16.40 -34.76 -16.45
C VAL A 221 -15.77 -35.60 -17.56
N ASN A 222 -14.55 -36.08 -17.30
CA ASN A 222 -13.89 -37.16 -18.05
C ASN A 222 -12.75 -37.88 -17.29
N ASN A 223 -12.75 -37.87 -15.95
CA ASN A 223 -11.70 -38.44 -15.07
C ASN A 223 -10.36 -37.69 -15.13
N THR A 224 -10.38 -36.41 -15.49
CA THR A 224 -9.21 -35.55 -15.55
C THR A 224 -9.48 -34.31 -14.73
N VAL A 225 -8.67 -34.10 -13.69
CA VAL A 225 -8.67 -32.82 -12.98
C VAL A 225 -7.70 -31.90 -13.75
N PRO A 226 -8.16 -30.77 -14.29
CA PRO A 226 -7.27 -29.80 -14.89
C PRO A 226 -6.41 -29.16 -13.81
N SER A 227 -5.11 -29.10 -14.06
CA SER A 227 -4.19 -28.28 -13.31
C SER A 227 -3.45 -27.35 -14.27
N TRP A 228 -3.19 -26.16 -13.77
CA TRP A 228 -2.36 -25.16 -14.41
C TRP A 228 -1.10 -25.02 -13.57
N ASP A 229 0.03 -24.74 -14.22
CA ASP A 229 1.24 -24.38 -13.50
C ASP A 229 1.04 -22.96 -12.96
N GLU A 230 0.78 -22.82 -11.66
CA GLU A 230 0.54 -21.54 -10.97
C GLU A 230 1.64 -20.51 -11.29
N SER A 231 2.89 -20.95 -11.48
CA SER A 231 4.00 -20.08 -11.85
C SER A 231 3.96 -19.64 -13.31
N ALA A 232 3.42 -20.47 -14.20
CA ALA A 232 3.14 -20.09 -15.59
C ALA A 232 1.89 -19.20 -15.70
N VAL A 233 0.84 -19.44 -14.89
CA VAL A 233 -0.39 -18.63 -14.86
C VAL A 233 -0.07 -17.21 -14.41
N SER A 234 0.49 -17.06 -13.21
CA SER A 234 0.84 -15.77 -12.62
C SER A 234 1.93 -14.99 -13.38
N SER A 235 2.58 -15.61 -14.37
CA SER A 235 3.55 -14.94 -15.27
C SER A 235 3.09 -14.83 -16.73
N ALA A 236 1.97 -15.43 -17.11
CA ALA A 236 1.46 -15.46 -18.48
C ALA A 236 1.01 -14.07 -18.94
N LYS A 237 1.39 -13.72 -20.18
CA LYS A 237 1.11 -12.44 -20.83
C LYS A 237 0.45 -12.66 -22.18
N ALA A 238 -0.13 -11.60 -22.74
CA ALA A 238 -0.68 -11.65 -24.10
C ALA A 238 0.36 -12.17 -25.12
N GLY A 239 -0.01 -13.20 -25.86
CA GLY A 239 0.84 -13.97 -26.78
C GLY A 239 1.34 -15.31 -26.22
N ASP A 240 1.26 -15.55 -24.91
CA ASP A 240 1.62 -16.83 -24.32
C ASP A 240 0.54 -17.90 -24.56
N THR A 241 0.97 -19.16 -24.67
CA THR A 241 0.08 -20.31 -24.71
C THR A 241 0.19 -21.10 -23.41
N LEU A 242 -0.84 -21.02 -22.57
CA LEU A 242 -1.01 -21.89 -21.43
C LEU A 242 -1.61 -23.21 -21.89
N THR A 243 -0.89 -24.30 -21.69
CA THR A 243 -1.44 -25.63 -21.94
C THR A 243 -1.85 -26.29 -20.64
N VAL A 244 -3.06 -26.86 -20.60
CA VAL A 244 -3.49 -27.64 -19.44
C VAL A 244 -2.55 -28.81 -19.19
N SER A 245 -2.31 -29.09 -17.91
CA SER A 245 -1.83 -30.38 -17.42
C SER A 245 -3.01 -31.14 -16.81
N THR A 246 -3.28 -32.36 -17.24
CA THR A 246 -4.33 -33.17 -16.62
C THR A 246 -3.73 -34.21 -15.68
N ALA A 247 -4.22 -34.23 -14.45
CA ALA A 247 -3.95 -35.31 -13.51
C ALA A 247 -5.06 -36.36 -13.61
N ALA A 248 -4.69 -37.64 -13.48
CA ALA A 248 -5.65 -38.72 -13.41
C ALA A 248 -6.55 -38.53 -12.18
N GLY A 249 -7.83 -38.26 -12.43
CA GLY A 249 -8.87 -38.15 -11.42
C GLY A 249 -9.76 -39.38 -11.37
N ALA A 250 -10.70 -39.34 -10.44
CA ALA A 250 -11.82 -40.25 -10.36
C ALA A 250 -13.11 -39.44 -10.47
N LEU A 251 -14.06 -39.88 -11.30
CA LEU A 251 -15.40 -39.29 -11.31
C LEU A 251 -16.12 -39.72 -10.04
N VAL A 252 -16.51 -38.76 -9.20
CA VAL A 252 -17.21 -39.00 -7.93
C VAL A 252 -18.63 -38.44 -8.01
N THR A 253 -19.61 -39.32 -7.90
CA THR A 253 -21.02 -38.95 -7.73
C THR A 253 -21.41 -39.11 -6.26
N ILE A 254 -21.65 -38.02 -5.53
CA ILE A 254 -22.31 -38.08 -4.22
C ILE A 254 -23.83 -38.08 -4.46
N THR A 255 -24.52 -39.11 -3.96
CA THR A 255 -25.98 -39.14 -4.09
C THR A 255 -26.71 -38.33 -3.05
N ARG A 256 -27.82 -37.73 -3.49
CA ARG A 256 -28.81 -37.16 -2.59
C ARG A 256 -29.62 -38.24 -1.88
N ALA A 257 -29.98 -39.32 -2.56
CA ALA A 257 -30.61 -40.46 -1.89
C ALA A 257 -29.56 -41.26 -1.09
N GLY A 258 -29.76 -41.39 0.22
CA GLY A 258 -28.90 -42.15 1.12
C GLY A 258 -29.18 -43.66 1.13
N ALA A 259 -28.27 -44.45 1.72
CA ALA A 259 -28.38 -45.91 1.74
C ALA A 259 -29.38 -46.45 2.79
N ASP A 260 -29.88 -45.56 3.64
CA ASP A 260 -30.94 -45.74 4.62
C ASP A 260 -32.34 -45.32 4.08
N GLY A 261 -32.38 -44.66 2.92
CA GLY A 261 -33.61 -44.17 2.28
C GLY A 261 -33.94 -42.71 2.55
N GLU A 262 -33.12 -41.98 3.32
CA GLU A 262 -33.28 -40.54 3.52
C GLU A 262 -32.74 -39.74 2.32
N ASN A 263 -33.09 -38.46 2.23
CA ASN A 263 -32.46 -37.52 1.28
C ASN A 263 -31.46 -36.63 2.01
N TYR A 264 -30.34 -36.32 1.35
CA TYR A 264 -29.24 -35.52 1.88
C TYR A 264 -28.95 -34.29 1.01
N ASP A 265 -28.84 -33.14 1.67
CA ASP A 265 -28.29 -31.92 1.12
C ASP A 265 -26.76 -31.95 1.29
N ILE A 266 -26.04 -31.59 0.23
CA ILE A 266 -24.60 -31.70 0.07
C ILE A 266 -24.03 -30.28 0.07
N TYR A 267 -23.16 -30.01 1.02
CA TYR A 267 -22.44 -28.77 1.17
C TYR A 267 -20.98 -28.98 0.79
N LYS A 268 -20.35 -28.00 0.14
CA LYS A 268 -18.91 -27.91 -0.11
C LYS A 268 -18.39 -26.63 0.54
N ASP A 269 -17.44 -26.73 1.47
CA ASP A 269 -16.89 -25.62 2.26
C ASP A 269 -17.95 -24.69 2.86
N GLY A 270 -19.11 -25.27 3.22
CA GLY A 270 -20.26 -24.57 3.78
C GLY A 270 -21.25 -23.99 2.76
N VAL A 271 -20.97 -24.08 1.46
CA VAL A 271 -21.89 -23.68 0.37
C VAL A 271 -22.74 -24.87 -0.09
N LEU A 272 -24.06 -24.70 -0.21
CA LEU A 272 -24.96 -25.74 -0.72
C LEU A 272 -24.76 -25.93 -2.24
N VAL A 273 -24.28 -27.11 -2.65
CA VAL A 273 -24.01 -27.40 -4.07
C VAL A 273 -25.17 -28.12 -4.78
N ASN A 274 -25.84 -29.07 -4.13
CA ASN A 274 -26.84 -29.92 -4.80
C ASN A 274 -28.29 -29.38 -4.74
N ARG A 275 -28.63 -28.36 -5.54
CA ARG A 275 -29.99 -27.80 -5.51
C ARG A 275 -31.10 -28.79 -5.93
N ILE A 276 -30.84 -29.69 -6.90
CA ILE A 276 -31.76 -30.76 -7.31
C ILE A 276 -30.97 -31.98 -7.81
N GLY A 277 -30.87 -33.05 -7.01
CA GLY A 277 -30.36 -34.37 -7.44
C GLY A 277 -29.00 -34.74 -6.85
N ASP A 278 -28.35 -35.72 -7.50
CA ASP A 278 -27.01 -36.20 -7.15
C ASP A 278 -25.95 -35.20 -7.64
N GLU A 279 -24.90 -34.99 -6.84
CA GLU A 279 -23.77 -34.11 -7.17
C GLU A 279 -22.66 -34.91 -7.85
N THR A 280 -21.99 -34.39 -8.89
CA THR A 280 -20.97 -35.15 -9.64
C THR A 280 -19.83 -34.28 -10.13
N PHE A 281 -18.62 -34.63 -9.70
CA PHE A 281 -17.40 -33.85 -9.89
C PHE A 281 -16.19 -34.78 -10.06
N ASP A 282 -15.13 -34.29 -10.71
CA ASP A 282 -13.85 -34.99 -10.83
C ASP A 282 -12.98 -34.72 -9.58
N VAL A 283 -12.34 -35.77 -9.06
CA VAL A 283 -11.55 -35.73 -7.82
C VAL A 283 -10.14 -36.22 -8.10
N LEU A 284 -9.13 -35.48 -7.67
CA LEU A 284 -7.73 -35.85 -7.87
C LEU A 284 -7.43 -37.20 -7.19
N ALA A 285 -6.75 -38.12 -7.88
CA ALA A 285 -6.44 -39.43 -7.31
C ALA A 285 -5.63 -39.30 -6.00
N GLY A 286 -6.21 -39.78 -4.89
CA GLY A 286 -5.60 -39.73 -3.56
C GLY A 286 -5.88 -38.47 -2.74
N SER A 287 -6.62 -37.47 -3.25
CA SER A 287 -7.12 -36.39 -2.39
C SER A 287 -8.18 -36.91 -1.41
N SER A 288 -8.48 -36.13 -0.36
CA SER A 288 -9.60 -36.42 0.53
C SER A 288 -10.81 -35.55 0.15
N LEU A 289 -12.01 -35.98 0.53
CA LEU A 289 -13.24 -35.20 0.31
C LEU A 289 -13.62 -34.32 1.50
N SER A 290 -12.68 -33.98 2.40
CA SER A 290 -12.95 -33.29 3.66
C SER A 290 -13.72 -31.96 3.55
N GLU A 291 -13.63 -31.28 2.39
CA GLU A 291 -14.39 -30.08 2.02
C GLU A 291 -15.91 -30.30 1.95
N TYR A 292 -16.39 -31.54 1.75
CA TYR A 292 -17.82 -31.84 1.65
C TYR A 292 -18.48 -32.17 3.00
N GLN A 293 -19.79 -31.96 3.09
CA GLN A 293 -20.66 -32.49 4.15
C GLN A 293 -21.99 -32.93 3.55
N ALA A 294 -22.56 -34.04 4.02
CA ALA A 294 -23.93 -34.44 3.68
C ALA A 294 -24.80 -34.43 4.94
N VAL A 295 -25.93 -33.73 4.89
CA VAL A 295 -26.90 -33.65 5.98
C VAL A 295 -28.31 -33.97 5.49
N THR A 296 -29.14 -34.64 6.28
CA THR A 296 -30.50 -34.96 5.83
C THR A 296 -31.29 -33.70 5.46
N SER A 297 -31.96 -33.68 4.30
CA SER A 297 -32.75 -32.55 3.76
C SER A 297 -33.99 -32.15 4.59
N GLY A 298 -34.30 -32.91 5.63
CA GLY A 298 -35.38 -32.60 6.58
C GLY A 298 -34.90 -31.71 7.74
N THR A 299 -35.84 -31.20 8.53
CA THR A 299 -35.59 -30.27 9.65
C THR A 299 -34.70 -30.79 10.79
N ARG A 300 -34.27 -32.05 10.75
CA ARG A 300 -33.41 -32.68 11.76
C ARG A 300 -31.94 -32.77 11.34
N HIS A 301 -31.58 -32.29 10.15
CA HIS A 301 -30.21 -32.15 9.61
C HIS A 301 -29.15 -33.07 10.25
N LEU A 302 -29.34 -34.39 10.12
CA LEU A 302 -28.42 -35.38 10.65
C LEU A 302 -27.19 -35.45 9.74
N LEU A 303 -26.01 -35.24 10.31
CA LEU A 303 -24.74 -35.26 9.57
C LEU A 303 -24.32 -36.69 9.30
N ALA A 304 -24.20 -37.05 8.02
CA ALA A 304 -23.86 -38.39 7.55
C ALA A 304 -22.58 -38.91 8.24
N ASN A 305 -22.69 -40.07 8.89
CA ASN A 305 -21.59 -40.67 9.65
C ASN A 305 -20.99 -41.92 8.99
N GLY A 306 -21.59 -42.37 7.88
CA GLY A 306 -21.02 -43.37 6.98
C GLY A 306 -21.25 -42.97 5.53
N TRP A 307 -20.38 -43.44 4.66
CA TRP A 307 -20.43 -43.17 3.22
C TRP A 307 -20.14 -44.45 2.47
N LYS A 308 -21.18 -45.08 1.89
CA LYS A 308 -20.99 -46.29 1.09
C LYS A 308 -20.40 -45.94 -0.26
N ILE A 309 -19.26 -46.56 -0.59
CA ILE A 309 -18.60 -46.37 -1.88
C ILE A 309 -18.89 -47.56 -2.82
N TYR A 310 -19.38 -47.24 -4.01
CA TYR A 310 -19.68 -48.19 -5.08
C TYR A 310 -18.77 -47.94 -6.27
N ALA A 311 -18.12 -48.98 -6.77
CA ALA A 311 -17.42 -48.95 -8.06
C ALA A 311 -18.33 -49.61 -9.10
N GLY A 312 -18.99 -48.81 -9.93
CA GLY A 312 -20.09 -49.27 -10.78
C GLY A 312 -21.30 -49.75 -9.95
N THR A 313 -21.74 -50.99 -10.16
CA THR A 313 -22.89 -51.59 -9.43
C THR A 313 -22.49 -52.38 -8.19
N SER A 314 -21.20 -52.55 -7.93
CA SER A 314 -20.69 -53.35 -6.81
C SER A 314 -20.35 -52.48 -5.60
N VAL A 315 -20.83 -52.87 -4.42
CA VAL A 315 -20.41 -52.30 -3.13
C VAL A 315 -18.95 -52.67 -2.90
N ASN A 316 -18.07 -51.70 -2.65
CA ASN A 316 -16.76 -52.01 -2.10
C ASN A 316 -16.94 -52.30 -0.60
N GLY A 317 -16.38 -53.40 -0.09
CA GLY A 317 -16.86 -54.05 1.15
C GLY A 317 -16.67 -53.31 2.47
N ALA A 318 -16.19 -52.07 2.46
CA ALA A 318 -16.03 -51.20 3.61
C ALA A 318 -16.52 -49.78 3.26
N ASP A 319 -17.16 -49.11 4.22
CA ASP A 319 -17.57 -47.71 4.08
C ASP A 319 -16.32 -46.81 3.93
N TYR A 320 -16.42 -45.76 3.11
CA TYR A 320 -15.39 -44.74 2.97
C TYR A 320 -15.25 -43.96 4.28
N GLN A 321 -14.02 -43.90 4.81
CA GLN A 321 -13.72 -43.11 5.99
C GLN A 321 -13.57 -41.63 5.60
N TRP A 322 -14.38 -40.77 6.20
CA TRP A 322 -14.37 -39.34 5.88
C TRP A 322 -12.98 -38.72 6.14
N GLY A 323 -12.50 -37.90 5.22
CA GLY A 323 -11.15 -37.31 5.26
C GLY A 323 -10.00 -38.27 4.93
N SER A 324 -10.25 -39.55 4.65
CA SER A 324 -9.21 -40.47 4.13
C SER A 324 -8.96 -40.25 2.63
N ALA A 325 -7.78 -40.61 2.14
CA ALA A 325 -7.45 -40.54 0.72
C ALA A 325 -8.42 -41.37 -0.13
N PHE A 326 -8.95 -40.78 -1.19
CA PHE A 326 -9.98 -41.40 -2.01
C PHE A 326 -9.39 -42.56 -2.85
N PRO A 327 -10.08 -43.71 -2.98
CA PRO A 327 -9.55 -44.85 -3.72
C PRO A 327 -9.31 -44.57 -5.21
N ALA A 328 -8.23 -45.12 -5.76
CA ALA A 328 -7.94 -45.01 -7.19
C ALA A 328 -8.90 -45.86 -8.04
N GLY A 329 -9.46 -45.26 -9.10
CA GLY A 329 -10.36 -45.93 -10.05
C GLY A 329 -11.14 -44.93 -10.89
N ASN A 330 -11.88 -45.42 -11.89
CA ASN A 330 -12.45 -44.54 -12.92
C ASN A 330 -13.75 -43.84 -12.50
N ALA A 331 -14.65 -44.49 -11.79
CA ALA A 331 -15.91 -43.87 -11.39
C ALA A 331 -16.42 -44.49 -10.09
N PHE A 332 -16.79 -43.63 -9.15
CA PHE A 332 -17.29 -44.01 -7.85
C PHE A 332 -18.58 -43.28 -7.52
N LYS A 333 -19.51 -44.01 -6.93
CA LYS A 333 -20.73 -43.46 -6.37
C LYS A 333 -20.65 -43.53 -4.85
N LEU A 334 -20.68 -42.38 -4.22
CA LEU A 334 -20.75 -42.22 -2.77
C LEU A 334 -22.21 -42.06 -2.36
N VAL A 335 -22.66 -42.90 -1.45
CA VAL A 335 -24.01 -42.88 -0.93
C VAL A 335 -23.93 -42.58 0.58
N PRO A 336 -24.35 -41.39 1.04
CA PRO A 336 -24.35 -41.07 2.47
C PRO A 336 -25.30 -42.01 3.22
N GLN A 337 -25.01 -42.27 4.49
CA GLN A 337 -25.86 -43.09 5.34
C GLN A 337 -25.70 -42.74 6.82
N GLY A 338 -26.78 -43.00 7.56
CA GLY A 338 -26.87 -42.74 8.98
C GLY A 338 -26.72 -41.25 9.29
N GLY A 339 -26.56 -40.96 10.57
CA GLY A 339 -26.05 -39.66 10.94
C GLY A 339 -25.93 -39.46 12.43
N PHE A 340 -25.09 -38.51 12.79
CA PHE A 340 -25.11 -37.92 14.12
C PHE A 340 -26.07 -36.74 14.12
N GLU A 341 -26.71 -36.52 15.27
CA GLU A 341 -27.27 -35.20 15.57
C GLU A 341 -26.17 -34.16 15.39
N SER A 342 -26.47 -33.06 14.69
CA SER A 342 -25.48 -32.03 14.38
C SER A 342 -25.99 -30.65 14.78
N VAL A 343 -25.05 -29.75 15.09
CA VAL A 343 -25.32 -28.33 15.27
C VAL A 343 -24.89 -27.63 13.99
N VAL A 344 -25.83 -26.97 13.31
CA VAL A 344 -25.51 -26.10 12.19
C VAL A 344 -24.91 -24.80 12.73
N VAL A 345 -23.76 -24.42 12.19
CA VAL A 345 -23.04 -23.18 12.43
C VAL A 345 -23.16 -22.36 11.15
N ARG A 346 -23.97 -21.31 11.22
CA ARG A 346 -24.19 -20.35 10.15
C ARG A 346 -23.19 -19.22 10.32
N VAL A 347 -22.34 -19.02 9.33
CA VAL A 347 -21.31 -17.99 9.34
C VAL A 347 -21.81 -16.81 8.54
N HIS A 348 -21.72 -15.64 9.16
CA HIS A 348 -22.12 -14.34 8.63
C HIS A 348 -20.87 -13.46 8.62
N LYS A 349 -20.19 -13.39 7.46
CA LYS A 349 -18.93 -12.64 7.27
C LYS A 349 -19.19 -11.13 7.22
N TRP A 350 -20.22 -10.72 6.49
CA TRP A 350 -20.39 -9.32 6.08
C TRP A 350 -21.70 -8.67 6.49
N ASN A 351 -22.81 -9.41 6.68
CA ASN A 351 -24.09 -8.82 7.06
C ASN A 351 -24.90 -9.70 8.03
N LYS A 352 -25.93 -9.13 8.70
CA LYS A 352 -26.65 -9.84 9.78
C LYS A 352 -27.68 -10.88 9.28
N THR A 353 -27.98 -10.89 7.98
CA THR A 353 -29.20 -11.47 7.40
C THR A 353 -28.94 -12.53 6.32
N GLY A 354 -27.80 -12.45 5.64
CA GLY A 354 -27.32 -13.40 4.66
C GLY A 354 -26.45 -14.45 5.33
N VAL A 355 -26.82 -15.72 5.18
CA VAL A 355 -25.98 -16.83 5.62
C VAL A 355 -25.00 -17.13 4.50
N ASP A 356 -23.76 -16.68 4.65
CA ASP A 356 -22.71 -16.89 3.66
C ASP A 356 -22.33 -18.37 3.59
N LEU A 357 -22.12 -19.01 4.74
CA LEU A 357 -21.65 -20.40 4.86
C LEU A 357 -22.41 -21.16 5.95
N ARG A 358 -22.56 -22.49 5.78
CA ARG A 358 -23.21 -23.41 6.73
C ARG A 358 -22.36 -24.64 6.99
N TYR A 359 -21.74 -24.68 8.15
CA TYR A 359 -20.97 -25.84 8.62
C TYR A 359 -21.78 -26.66 9.60
N PHE A 360 -21.59 -27.97 9.62
CA PHE A 360 -22.33 -28.88 10.51
C PHE A 360 -21.34 -29.60 11.44
N VAL A 361 -21.49 -29.38 12.74
CA VAL A 361 -20.62 -29.94 13.80
C VAL A 361 -21.35 -31.09 14.50
N PRO A 362 -20.74 -32.29 14.67
CA PRO A 362 -21.35 -33.38 15.42
C PRO A 362 -21.70 -32.97 16.86
N SER A 363 -22.90 -33.31 17.33
CA SER A 363 -23.33 -33.07 18.72
C SER A 363 -22.40 -33.79 19.70
N GLY A 364 -21.84 -33.05 20.67
CA GLY A 364 -20.82 -33.53 21.60
C GLY A 364 -19.38 -33.32 21.13
N SER A 365 -19.17 -32.80 19.91
CA SER A 365 -17.87 -32.32 19.40
C SER A 365 -17.73 -30.80 19.59
N ASN A 366 -16.63 -30.22 19.11
CA ASN A 366 -16.47 -28.78 18.93
C ASN A 366 -16.01 -28.46 17.49
N PHE A 367 -16.03 -27.18 17.12
CA PHE A 367 -15.74 -26.76 15.75
C PHE A 367 -14.26 -27.03 15.39
N ALA A 368 -13.34 -26.69 16.30
CA ALA A 368 -11.90 -26.89 16.11
C ALA A 368 -11.50 -28.37 15.91
N ALA A 369 -12.15 -29.31 16.59
CA ALA A 369 -11.92 -30.75 16.42
C ALA A 369 -12.57 -31.32 15.14
N THR A 370 -13.51 -30.59 14.54
CA THR A 370 -14.23 -31.01 13.32
C THR A 370 -13.54 -30.50 12.05
N PHE A 371 -13.02 -29.27 12.06
CA PHE A 371 -12.44 -28.62 10.87
C PHE A 371 -10.98 -28.14 11.05
N GLY A 372 -10.46 -28.13 12.28
CA GLY A 372 -9.13 -27.59 12.63
C GLY A 372 -9.20 -26.24 13.36
N GLU A 373 -8.16 -25.92 14.12
CA GLU A 373 -7.97 -24.56 14.66
C GLU A 373 -7.62 -23.59 13.53
N GLY A 374 -8.22 -22.39 13.53
CA GLY A 374 -8.01 -21.37 12.48
C GLY A 374 -8.71 -21.65 11.15
N PHE A 375 -9.58 -22.67 11.05
CA PHE A 375 -10.30 -22.99 9.82
C PHE A 375 -11.18 -21.84 9.29
N LEU A 376 -11.85 -21.10 10.18
CA LEU A 376 -12.45 -19.82 9.83
C LEU A 376 -11.38 -18.74 9.99
N ALA A 377 -10.85 -18.27 8.86
CA ALA A 377 -9.88 -17.18 8.81
C ALA A 377 -10.45 -15.86 9.38
N GLU A 378 -9.54 -14.96 9.74
CA GLU A 378 -9.85 -13.54 9.93
C GLU A 378 -10.47 -12.96 8.66
N VAL A 379 -11.49 -12.12 8.83
CA VAL A 379 -12.21 -11.49 7.72
C VAL A 379 -11.79 -10.02 7.70
N GLU A 380 -10.82 -9.69 6.84
CA GLU A 380 -10.31 -8.32 6.71
C GLU A 380 -11.40 -7.36 6.25
N ARG A 381 -11.53 -6.20 6.90
CA ARG A 381 -12.52 -5.18 6.51
C ARG A 381 -11.91 -3.79 6.43
N PRO A 382 -12.16 -3.01 5.36
CA PRO A 382 -11.74 -1.61 5.29
C PRO A 382 -12.25 -0.78 6.48
N ASN A 383 -11.34 -0.05 7.14
CA ASN A 383 -11.63 0.87 8.24
C ASN A 383 -12.26 0.24 9.51
N ALA A 384 -12.03 -1.05 9.74
CA ALA A 384 -12.49 -1.74 10.94
C ALA A 384 -11.52 -2.85 11.36
N GLN A 385 -11.16 -2.90 12.63
CA GLN A 385 -10.35 -3.99 13.18
C GLN A 385 -11.24 -5.20 13.45
N PHE A 386 -10.83 -6.40 13.00
CA PHE A 386 -11.48 -7.65 13.38
C PHE A 386 -11.15 -8.01 14.84
N GLU A 387 -12.18 -8.28 15.64
CA GLU A 387 -12.09 -8.54 17.09
C GLU A 387 -12.48 -10.00 17.43
N GLY A 388 -12.71 -10.85 16.42
CA GLY A 388 -13.05 -12.25 16.60
C GLY A 388 -14.45 -12.63 16.10
N TRP A 389 -14.82 -13.89 16.36
CA TRP A 389 -16.12 -14.45 15.98
C TRP A 389 -17.06 -14.49 17.19
N TYR A 390 -18.34 -14.16 17.01
CA TYR A 390 -19.29 -14.07 18.13
C TYR A 390 -20.59 -14.83 17.84
N ASP A 391 -20.95 -15.75 18.75
CA ASP A 391 -22.25 -16.43 18.79
C ASP A 391 -23.32 -15.42 19.26
N ARG A 392 -24.24 -15.03 18.37
CA ARG A 392 -25.27 -14.01 18.61
C ARG A 392 -26.10 -14.27 19.86
N ASP A 393 -26.46 -15.54 20.09
CA ASP A 393 -27.41 -15.94 21.13
C ASP A 393 -26.71 -16.41 22.41
N GLN A 394 -25.37 -16.33 22.47
CA GLN A 394 -24.59 -16.57 23.68
C GLN A 394 -24.93 -15.54 24.76
N ALA A 395 -25.25 -16.04 25.96
CA ALA A 395 -25.54 -15.20 27.12
C ALA A 395 -24.25 -14.55 27.68
N VAL A 396 -24.34 -13.27 28.06
CA VAL A 396 -23.24 -12.47 28.58
C VAL A 396 -23.46 -12.19 30.08
N THR A 397 -22.40 -12.34 30.89
CA THR A 397 -22.46 -12.14 32.35
C THR A 397 -21.95 -10.76 32.77
N TRP A 398 -22.73 -10.06 33.59
CA TRP A 398 -22.47 -8.65 33.95
C TRP A 398 -21.61 -8.48 35.20
N VAL A 399 -20.68 -7.51 35.21
CA VAL A 399 -19.86 -7.17 36.38
C VAL A 399 -20.51 -6.03 37.18
N GLY A 400 -21.40 -6.35 38.12
CA GLY A 400 -21.85 -5.40 39.15
C GLY A 400 -23.31 -4.89 39.11
N GLN A 401 -24.23 -5.51 38.36
CA GLN A 401 -25.68 -5.26 38.46
C GLN A 401 -26.45 -6.47 39.00
N THR A 402 -27.63 -6.20 39.57
CA THR A 402 -28.52 -7.17 40.22
C THR A 402 -29.86 -7.36 39.47
N SER A 403 -29.97 -6.87 38.24
CA SER A 403 -31.13 -7.04 37.35
C SER A 403 -31.13 -8.44 36.71
N ALA A 404 -32.29 -9.07 36.66
CA ALA A 404 -32.45 -10.49 36.31
C ALA A 404 -32.75 -10.75 34.82
N ASP A 405 -32.26 -9.89 33.92
CA ASP A 405 -32.55 -9.97 32.48
C ASP A 405 -31.31 -10.48 31.71
N PRO A 406 -31.34 -11.66 31.08
CA PRO A 406 -30.16 -12.25 30.43
C PRO A 406 -29.83 -11.51 29.13
N GLN A 407 -28.72 -10.77 29.13
CA GLN A 407 -28.15 -10.15 27.93
C GLN A 407 -27.53 -11.20 27.00
N LYS A 408 -27.58 -10.94 25.70
CA LYS A 408 -26.93 -11.74 24.64
C LYS A 408 -25.82 -10.93 23.98
N ASN A 409 -24.91 -11.62 23.30
CA ASN A 409 -23.92 -10.95 22.43
C ASN A 409 -24.60 -9.97 21.45
N ASP A 410 -25.74 -10.33 20.84
CA ASP A 410 -26.47 -9.45 19.89
C ASP A 410 -26.77 -8.03 20.42
N ASP A 411 -26.99 -7.88 21.74
CA ASP A 411 -27.26 -6.59 22.41
C ASP A 411 -26.06 -5.63 22.38
N PHE A 412 -24.90 -6.13 21.97
CA PHE A 412 -23.63 -5.41 21.80
C PHE A 412 -23.26 -5.20 20.33
N PHE A 413 -24.02 -5.73 19.37
CA PHE A 413 -23.72 -5.61 17.94
C PHE A 413 -24.68 -4.67 17.21
N THR A 414 -24.15 -3.60 16.63
CA THR A 414 -24.75 -3.05 15.39
C THR A 414 -24.57 -4.07 14.24
N PRO A 415 -25.00 -3.83 12.98
CA PRO A 415 -25.01 -4.87 11.94
C PRO A 415 -23.72 -5.68 11.75
N GLN A 416 -22.53 -5.12 12.04
CA GLN A 416 -21.33 -5.93 12.35
C GLN A 416 -20.38 -5.30 13.40
N LEU A 417 -20.60 -4.07 13.89
CA LEU A 417 -19.67 -3.43 14.84
C LEU A 417 -20.05 -3.72 16.30
N ILE A 418 -19.04 -3.98 17.12
CA ILE A 418 -19.11 -4.07 18.58
C ILE A 418 -19.32 -2.67 19.17
N ILE A 419 -20.33 -2.54 20.03
CA ILE A 419 -20.58 -1.36 20.84
C ILE A 419 -19.88 -1.54 22.20
N THR A 420 -18.73 -0.90 22.35
CA THR A 420 -18.04 -0.79 23.65
C THR A 420 -18.66 0.33 24.51
N ASP A 421 -19.65 -0.03 25.33
CA ASP A 421 -20.27 0.86 26.31
C ASP A 421 -19.70 0.61 27.70
N THR A 422 -18.99 1.59 28.26
CA THR A 422 -18.37 1.50 29.61
C THR A 422 -19.38 1.38 30.75
N THR A 423 -20.69 1.46 30.46
CA THR A 423 -21.78 1.22 31.40
C THR A 423 -22.40 -0.18 31.28
N LYS A 424 -21.92 -1.03 30.37
CA LYS A 424 -22.30 -2.45 30.23
C LYS A 424 -21.07 -3.38 30.43
N ALA A 425 -21.28 -4.69 30.37
CA ALA A 425 -20.20 -5.68 30.30
C ALA A 425 -19.79 -5.95 28.85
N ASP A 426 -18.56 -6.42 28.62
CA ASP A 426 -18.06 -6.70 27.27
C ASP A 426 -18.72 -7.95 26.65
N PRO A 427 -18.91 -8.01 25.32
CA PRO A 427 -19.37 -9.22 24.64
C PRO A 427 -18.34 -10.34 24.77
N VAL A 428 -18.80 -11.59 24.71
CA VAL A 428 -17.93 -12.76 24.89
C VAL A 428 -17.69 -13.44 23.55
N GLU A 429 -16.43 -13.45 23.11
CA GLU A 429 -15.99 -14.13 21.88
C GLU A 429 -16.37 -15.63 21.91
N PHE A 430 -16.66 -16.18 20.73
CA PHE A 430 -16.97 -17.59 20.55
C PHE A 430 -15.70 -18.44 20.59
N SER A 431 -15.57 -19.27 21.62
CA SER A 431 -14.51 -20.28 21.68
C SER A 431 -14.81 -21.43 20.72
N PHE A 432 -14.00 -21.59 19.66
CA PHE A 432 -14.09 -22.74 18.74
C PHE A 432 -13.85 -24.11 19.40
N SER A 433 -13.28 -24.13 20.62
CA SER A 433 -13.10 -25.31 21.45
C SER A 433 -14.33 -25.67 22.32
N LYS A 434 -15.36 -24.81 22.36
CA LYS A 434 -16.63 -25.02 23.07
C LYS A 434 -17.35 -26.25 22.50
N THR A 435 -17.65 -27.23 23.36
CA THR A 435 -18.48 -28.39 22.97
C THR A 435 -19.90 -27.94 22.62
N LEU A 436 -20.42 -28.38 21.48
CA LEU A 436 -21.72 -28.00 20.94
C LEU A 436 -22.69 -29.18 21.04
N ASN A 437 -23.90 -28.99 21.59
CA ASN A 437 -24.89 -30.07 21.69
C ASN A 437 -26.23 -29.66 21.06
N HIS A 438 -26.82 -30.52 20.23
CA HIS A 438 -28.13 -30.26 19.62
C HIS A 438 -29.27 -30.15 20.65
N THR A 439 -29.08 -30.71 21.86
CA THR A 439 -30.04 -30.68 22.97
C THR A 439 -30.04 -29.36 23.75
N ASP A 440 -29.11 -28.45 23.48
CA ASP A 440 -29.02 -27.19 24.21
C ASP A 440 -30.27 -26.33 23.95
N ALA A 441 -30.84 -25.75 25.01
CA ALA A 441 -32.17 -25.12 24.95
C ALA A 441 -32.28 -23.98 23.92
N ASN A 442 -31.16 -23.33 23.58
CA ASN A 442 -31.08 -22.28 22.57
C ASN A 442 -31.05 -22.81 21.12
N ILE A 443 -30.82 -24.12 20.93
CA ILE A 443 -30.68 -24.80 19.64
C ILE A 443 -31.91 -25.69 19.33
N ALA A 444 -32.86 -25.78 20.26
CA ALA A 444 -33.90 -26.82 20.31
C ALA A 444 -35.05 -26.74 19.28
N SER A 445 -35.09 -25.75 18.38
CA SER A 445 -36.08 -25.71 17.28
C SER A 445 -35.53 -26.26 15.96
N ASN A 446 -36.42 -26.80 15.14
CA ASN A 446 -36.22 -27.45 13.82
C ASN A 446 -35.50 -26.63 12.72
N ASN A 447 -34.97 -25.45 13.04
CA ASN A 447 -34.14 -24.60 12.17
C ASN A 447 -33.15 -23.74 12.97
N SER A 448 -32.87 -24.10 14.23
CA SER A 448 -31.92 -23.37 15.09
C SER A 448 -30.50 -23.89 14.87
N GLY A 449 -29.56 -22.99 14.98
CA GLY A 449 -28.15 -23.26 14.95
C GLY A 449 -27.43 -22.13 15.65
N ILE A 450 -26.10 -22.17 15.62
CA ILE A 450 -25.29 -21.04 16.07
C ILE A 450 -25.14 -20.10 14.88
N ASP A 451 -25.50 -18.84 15.08
CA ASP A 451 -25.18 -17.78 14.12
C ASP A 451 -23.91 -17.08 14.61
N LEU A 452 -22.79 -17.37 13.93
CA LEU A 452 -21.50 -16.73 14.17
C LEU A 452 -21.38 -15.50 13.27
N TYR A 453 -21.19 -14.35 13.90
CA TYR A 453 -20.94 -13.07 13.24
C TYR A 453 -19.48 -12.68 13.39
N ALA A 454 -18.88 -12.18 12.32
CA ALA A 454 -17.60 -11.49 12.39
C ALA A 454 -17.80 -10.19 13.19
N GLY A 455 -17.09 -10.06 14.32
CA GLY A 455 -17.16 -8.90 15.19
C GLY A 455 -16.04 -7.92 14.87
N TYR A 456 -16.39 -6.64 14.79
CA TYR A 456 -15.45 -5.59 14.40
C TYR A 456 -15.49 -4.41 15.36
N ASN A 457 -14.35 -3.77 15.60
CA ASN A 457 -14.30 -2.47 16.27
C ASN A 457 -14.34 -1.31 15.27
N ALA A 458 -14.87 -0.17 15.70
CA ALA A 458 -14.90 1.04 14.88
C ALA A 458 -13.56 1.76 14.91
N ASP A 459 -12.74 1.60 13.86
CA ASP A 459 -11.45 2.30 13.77
C ASP A 459 -11.65 3.78 13.37
N ALA A 460 -11.84 4.61 14.40
CA ALA A 460 -11.98 6.07 14.38
C ALA A 460 -13.24 6.68 13.71
N LYS A 461 -14.03 7.39 14.52
CA LYS A 461 -15.05 8.36 14.05
C LYS A 461 -14.36 9.50 13.29
N PHE A 462 -15.01 10.12 12.31
CA PHE A 462 -14.43 11.28 11.60
C PHE A 462 -15.41 12.46 11.46
N LYS A 463 -14.86 13.65 11.17
CA LYS A 463 -15.61 14.83 10.74
C LYS A 463 -15.07 15.33 9.42
N THR A 464 -15.95 15.64 8.47
CA THR A 464 -15.57 16.39 7.27
C THR A 464 -15.37 17.86 7.63
N ILE A 465 -14.21 18.41 7.29
CA ILE A 465 -13.84 19.81 7.49
C ILE A 465 -13.41 20.40 6.15
N GLN A 466 -13.81 21.64 5.89
CA GLN A 466 -13.39 22.35 4.68
C GLN A 466 -12.04 23.03 4.86
N PHE A 467 -11.20 22.94 3.85
CA PHE A 467 -9.88 23.54 3.77
C PHE A 467 -9.81 24.36 2.47
N ASP A 468 -9.93 25.67 2.62
CA ASP A 468 -9.87 26.65 1.52
C ASP A 468 -8.40 27.08 1.31
N PRO A 469 -7.77 26.77 0.15
CA PRO A 469 -6.40 27.17 -0.13
C PRO A 469 -6.20 28.70 -0.22
N ASN A 470 -7.25 29.52 -0.16
CA ASN A 470 -7.20 30.96 0.12
C ASN A 470 -6.38 31.75 -0.93
N TYR A 471 -6.51 31.35 -2.20
CA TYR A 471 -6.07 32.12 -3.35
C TYR A 471 -7.04 32.00 -4.53
N SER A 472 -7.02 32.99 -5.42
CA SER A 472 -7.97 33.08 -6.54
C SER A 472 -7.84 31.88 -7.48
N GLY A 473 -8.94 31.15 -7.69
CA GLY A 473 -9.00 29.99 -8.58
C GLY A 473 -8.59 28.66 -7.94
N ALA A 474 -8.45 28.60 -6.60
CA ALA A 474 -8.38 27.34 -5.87
C ALA A 474 -9.79 26.83 -5.53
N ASP A 475 -10.00 25.52 -5.61
CA ASP A 475 -11.19 24.87 -5.08
C ASP A 475 -11.07 24.63 -3.57
N VAL A 476 -12.21 24.66 -2.87
CA VAL A 476 -12.27 24.31 -1.44
C VAL A 476 -12.28 22.80 -1.29
N LEU A 477 -11.41 22.29 -0.42
CA LEU A 477 -11.22 20.85 -0.22
C LEU A 477 -12.05 20.36 0.97
N ASP A 478 -12.95 19.41 0.75
CA ASP A 478 -13.63 18.67 1.82
C ASP A 478 -12.75 17.50 2.30
N VAL A 479 -12.33 17.49 3.56
CA VAL A 479 -11.38 16.49 4.09
C VAL A 479 -11.93 15.79 5.34
N LYS A 480 -11.93 14.45 5.33
CA LYS A 480 -12.29 13.61 6.49
C LYS A 480 -11.15 13.65 7.52
N ILE A 481 -11.41 14.16 8.73
CA ILE A 481 -10.46 14.14 9.85
C ILE A 481 -10.94 13.18 10.93
N TYR A 482 -10.13 12.16 11.20
CA TYR A 482 -10.38 11.04 12.10
C TYR A 482 -10.02 11.37 13.56
N GLU A 483 -10.89 10.95 14.47
CA GLU A 483 -10.76 11.07 15.93
C GLU A 483 -9.67 10.11 16.45
N GLY A 484 -8.90 10.54 17.44
CA GLY A 484 -7.81 9.77 18.05
C GLY A 484 -6.46 9.85 17.31
N LYS A 485 -6.42 10.31 16.05
CA LYS A 485 -5.17 10.48 15.27
C LYS A 485 -4.58 11.90 15.46
N LYS A 486 -3.33 12.13 15.03
CA LYS A 486 -2.72 13.49 14.98
C LYS A 486 -3.31 14.29 13.83
N LEU A 487 -3.44 15.60 13.99
CA LEU A 487 -4.14 16.43 13.01
C LEU A 487 -3.32 16.70 11.74
N GLY A 488 -2.01 16.96 11.85
CA GLY A 488 -1.12 17.33 10.74
C GLY A 488 -1.12 16.37 9.55
N PRO A 489 -0.88 15.05 9.75
CA PRO A 489 -0.88 14.05 8.67
C PRO A 489 -2.24 13.87 7.97
N GLN A 490 -3.31 14.47 8.51
CA GLN A 490 -4.66 14.42 7.93
C GLN A 490 -5.05 15.71 7.20
N LEU A 491 -4.18 16.72 7.18
CA LEU A 491 -4.46 17.98 6.48
C LEU A 491 -4.10 17.87 5.00
N PRO A 492 -4.86 18.52 4.10
CA PRO A 492 -4.58 18.42 2.68
C PRO A 492 -3.26 19.13 2.33
N ALA A 493 -2.41 18.43 1.57
CA ALA A 493 -1.22 19.00 0.96
C ALA A 493 -1.64 19.97 -0.14
N VAL A 494 -1.41 21.27 0.09
CA VAL A 494 -1.69 22.34 -0.89
C VAL A 494 -0.39 23.03 -1.28
N THR A 495 -0.22 23.28 -2.59
CA THR A 495 0.93 23.97 -3.15
C THR A 495 0.49 25.23 -3.87
N ARG A 496 1.40 26.22 -3.96
CA ARG A 496 1.15 27.48 -4.64
C ARG A 496 2.46 28.03 -5.19
N ASP A 497 2.60 28.10 -6.51
CA ASP A 497 3.83 28.51 -7.18
C ASP A 497 4.44 29.80 -6.62
N GLY A 498 5.65 29.70 -6.08
CA GLY A 498 6.40 30.81 -5.49
C GLY A 498 5.95 31.23 -4.08
N TYR A 499 5.19 30.38 -3.37
CA TYR A 499 4.77 30.59 -1.98
C TYR A 499 4.92 29.32 -1.13
N ILE A 500 5.36 29.50 0.11
CA ILE A 500 5.43 28.47 1.17
C ILE A 500 4.15 28.57 2.00
N LEU A 501 3.54 27.43 2.34
CA LEU A 501 2.43 27.33 3.28
C LEU A 501 2.92 27.61 4.71
N ASP A 502 2.32 28.59 5.39
CA ASP A 502 2.60 28.92 6.80
C ASP A 502 1.77 28.04 7.76
N GLY A 503 0.60 27.60 7.30
CA GLY A 503 -0.29 26.68 8.00
C GLY A 503 -1.77 26.97 7.71
N TRP A 504 -2.62 26.23 8.40
CA TRP A 504 -4.07 26.34 8.31
C TRP A 504 -4.63 27.16 9.47
N TYR A 505 -5.53 28.10 9.18
CA TYR A 505 -6.02 29.08 10.16
C TYR A 505 -7.55 29.19 10.17
N SER A 506 -8.13 29.52 11.33
CA SER A 506 -9.58 29.63 11.51
C SER A 506 -10.24 30.82 10.79
N MET A 507 -9.48 31.64 10.04
CA MET A 507 -9.96 32.82 9.30
C MET A 507 -9.08 33.07 8.05
N PRO A 508 -9.60 33.69 6.96
CA PRO A 508 -8.83 33.98 5.76
C PRO A 508 -7.64 34.95 5.96
N LYS A 509 -7.68 35.76 7.02
CA LYS A 509 -6.59 36.64 7.47
C LYS A 509 -6.61 36.73 8.99
N GLY A 510 -5.47 36.46 9.64
CA GLY A 510 -5.41 36.26 11.09
C GLY A 510 -6.15 34.99 11.55
N GLY A 511 -6.63 34.99 12.80
CA GLY A 511 -7.26 33.82 13.42
C GLY A 511 -6.27 32.92 14.17
N ALA A 512 -6.76 31.82 14.72
CA ALA A 512 -5.93 30.83 15.40
C ALA A 512 -5.33 29.84 14.39
N ARG A 513 -4.03 29.56 14.49
CA ARG A 513 -3.36 28.50 13.72
C ARG A 513 -3.82 27.14 14.23
N LEU A 514 -4.14 26.24 13.31
CA LEU A 514 -4.46 24.86 13.60
C LEU A 514 -3.22 24.16 14.19
N ASN A 515 -3.42 23.37 15.25
CA ASN A 515 -2.31 22.69 15.93
C ASN A 515 -2.19 21.25 15.38
N GLU A 516 -1.24 21.08 14.47
CA GLU A 516 -0.98 19.85 13.71
C GLU A 516 -0.49 18.68 14.60
N ASP A 517 0.21 18.97 15.70
CA ASP A 517 0.87 17.96 16.55
C ASP A 517 -0.05 17.27 17.56
N ARG A 518 -1.27 17.79 17.77
CA ARG A 518 -2.18 17.31 18.82
C ARG A 518 -3.12 16.21 18.34
N LEU A 519 -3.40 15.27 19.24
CA LEU A 519 -4.45 14.26 19.06
C LEU A 519 -5.82 14.91 19.13
N THR A 520 -6.68 14.54 18.19
CA THR A 520 -8.00 15.16 17.97
C THR A 520 -8.96 15.01 19.16
N THR A 521 -8.81 13.95 19.98
CA THR A 521 -9.61 13.72 21.21
C THR A 521 -9.18 14.52 22.43
N SER A 522 -7.99 15.12 22.45
CA SER A 522 -7.43 15.84 23.61
C SER A 522 -7.26 17.35 23.38
N ASN A 523 -7.67 17.85 22.21
CA ASN A 523 -7.49 19.24 21.83
C ASN A 523 -8.77 20.07 22.08
N PRO A 524 -8.76 21.10 22.97
CA PRO A 524 -9.93 21.95 23.25
C PRO A 524 -10.37 22.86 22.09
N ASP A 525 -9.73 22.75 20.92
CA ASP A 525 -10.02 23.48 19.69
C ASP A 525 -10.48 22.59 18.51
N TYR A 526 -10.78 21.31 18.75
CA TYR A 526 -11.07 20.33 17.68
C TYR A 526 -12.57 20.10 17.35
N PRO A 527 -12.93 20.30 16.07
CA PRO A 527 -12.82 21.58 15.38
C PRO A 527 -13.92 22.55 15.87
N LYS A 528 -13.58 23.84 16.01
CA LYS A 528 -14.56 24.89 16.38
C LYS A 528 -15.28 25.55 15.21
N VAL A 529 -14.78 25.37 13.98
CA VAL A 529 -15.27 26.02 12.76
C VAL A 529 -15.33 25.00 11.62
N GLN A 530 -16.23 25.24 10.66
CA GLN A 530 -16.49 24.34 9.54
C GLN A 530 -15.46 24.46 8.41
N THR A 531 -14.75 25.60 8.32
CA THR A 531 -13.76 25.89 7.28
C THR A 531 -12.48 26.47 7.89
N TYR A 532 -11.32 25.98 7.44
CA TYR A 532 -10.00 26.52 7.69
C TYR A 532 -9.38 27.06 6.39
N TYR A 533 -8.51 28.06 6.51
CA TYR A 533 -7.93 28.79 5.38
C TYR A 533 -6.41 28.71 5.40
N ALA A 534 -5.79 28.41 4.25
CA ALA A 534 -4.34 28.38 4.13
C ALA A 534 -3.75 29.81 4.20
N HIS A 535 -2.65 30.00 4.94
CA HIS A 535 -1.89 31.25 4.92
C HIS A 535 -0.55 31.04 4.21
N TRP A 536 -0.11 32.01 3.42
CA TRP A 536 0.98 31.85 2.46
C TRP A 536 2.06 32.92 2.60
N THR A 537 3.32 32.49 2.58
CA THR A 537 4.51 33.36 2.56
C THR A 537 5.20 33.26 1.21
N ALA A 538 5.37 34.36 0.48
CA ALA A 538 6.01 34.33 -0.84
C ALA A 538 7.51 34.03 -0.74
N GLU A 539 8.00 33.04 -1.50
CA GLU A 539 9.44 32.70 -1.59
C GLU A 539 10.30 33.88 -2.08
N SER A 540 9.70 34.78 -2.85
CA SER A 540 10.39 35.85 -3.58
C SER A 540 10.27 37.25 -2.96
N LYS A 541 9.47 37.46 -1.90
CA LYS A 541 9.28 38.80 -1.31
C LYS A 541 10.39 39.18 -0.32
N GLY A 542 11.58 39.40 -0.87
CA GLY A 542 12.74 39.92 -0.13
C GLY A 542 13.20 41.32 -0.55
N GLY A 543 12.76 41.85 -1.69
CA GLY A 543 13.25 43.12 -2.23
C GLY A 543 14.77 43.11 -2.42
N VAL A 544 15.38 44.26 -2.15
CA VAL A 544 16.85 44.43 -2.15
C VAL A 544 17.54 43.43 -1.21
N ASN A 545 16.97 43.19 -0.02
CA ASN A 545 17.55 42.29 0.98
C ASN A 545 17.56 40.82 0.50
N GLY A 546 16.51 40.37 -0.18
CA GLY A 546 16.44 39.03 -0.78
C GLY A 546 17.48 38.82 -1.87
N LEU A 547 17.71 39.84 -2.70
CA LEU A 547 18.73 39.77 -3.77
C LEU A 547 20.14 39.78 -3.18
N GLN A 548 20.38 40.61 -2.18
CA GLN A 548 21.64 40.60 -1.42
C GLN A 548 21.90 39.22 -0.80
N TYR A 549 20.88 38.60 -0.17
CA TYR A 549 20.99 37.26 0.40
C TYR A 549 21.39 36.22 -0.66
N ASN A 550 20.72 36.19 -1.82
CA ASN A 550 21.07 35.29 -2.92
C ASN A 550 22.48 35.54 -3.49
N LEU A 551 22.90 36.80 -3.64
CA LEU A 551 24.24 37.16 -4.12
C LEU A 551 25.36 36.82 -3.13
N ALA A 552 25.08 36.89 -1.81
CA ALA A 552 26.03 36.53 -0.76
C ALA A 552 26.05 35.01 -0.46
N ARG A 553 24.99 34.28 -0.80
CA ARG A 553 24.81 32.85 -0.46
C ARG A 553 26.00 32.01 -0.91
N GLY A 554 26.54 31.24 0.04
CA GLY A 554 27.64 30.29 -0.19
C GLY A 554 29.04 30.90 -0.26
N TYR A 555 29.25 32.21 -0.07
CA TYR A 555 30.60 32.74 0.10
C TYR A 555 31.26 32.21 1.38
N VAL A 556 32.57 31.97 1.30
CA VAL A 556 33.39 31.71 2.48
C VAL A 556 33.59 33.01 3.25
N THR A 557 33.13 33.05 4.51
CA THR A 557 33.16 34.23 5.38
C THR A 557 34.18 34.14 6.50
N ASP A 558 34.66 32.92 6.80
CA ASP A 558 35.92 32.72 7.53
C ASP A 558 36.52 31.35 7.19
N VAL A 559 37.74 31.08 7.64
CA VAL A 559 38.33 29.73 7.65
C VAL A 559 38.68 29.35 9.07
N LYS A 560 38.17 28.18 9.50
CA LYS A 560 38.43 27.59 10.81
C LYS A 560 38.81 26.13 10.62
N ASP A 561 39.86 25.68 11.31
CA ASP A 561 40.37 24.30 11.29
C ASP A 561 40.67 23.75 9.88
N GLY A 562 40.98 24.64 8.93
CA GLY A 562 41.24 24.33 7.52
C GLY A 562 39.97 24.14 6.67
N GLN A 563 38.78 24.41 7.21
CA GLN A 563 37.49 24.33 6.52
C GLN A 563 36.85 25.72 6.32
N PRO A 564 36.06 25.90 5.24
CA PRO A 564 35.41 27.17 4.95
C PRO A 564 34.13 27.33 5.77
N LEU A 565 34.08 28.38 6.61
CA LEU A 565 32.86 28.81 7.29
C LEU A 565 32.00 29.64 6.35
N LYS A 566 30.67 29.47 6.48
CA LYS A 566 29.63 29.97 5.56
C LYS A 566 28.61 30.86 6.29
N ASN A 567 29.01 31.41 7.43
CA ASN A 567 28.16 32.15 8.37
C ASN A 567 27.90 33.59 7.90
N THR A 568 26.99 34.31 8.57
CA THR A 568 26.76 35.74 8.37
C THR A 568 27.99 36.57 8.74
N GLY A 569 28.79 36.93 7.74
CA GLY A 569 30.01 37.73 7.86
C GLY A 569 30.44 38.29 6.50
N ALA A 570 31.47 39.14 6.47
CA ALA A 570 32.01 39.63 5.21
C ALA A 570 32.75 38.49 4.46
N PRO A 571 32.60 38.35 3.14
CA PRO A 571 33.37 37.38 2.37
C PRO A 571 34.89 37.59 2.55
N VAL A 572 35.62 36.51 2.79
CA VAL A 572 37.09 36.54 2.86
C VAL A 572 37.69 35.90 1.62
N LYS A 573 38.86 36.39 1.20
CA LYS A 573 39.66 35.70 0.19
C LYS A 573 40.34 34.50 0.81
N VAL A 574 40.21 33.36 0.15
CA VAL A 574 40.71 32.07 0.63
C VAL A 574 41.53 31.37 -0.45
N TYR A 575 42.44 30.52 0.00
CA TYR A 575 43.27 29.67 -0.83
C TYR A 575 43.09 28.22 -0.36
N TYR A 576 42.85 27.30 -1.29
CA TYR A 576 42.84 25.87 -1.01
C TYR A 576 44.19 25.28 -1.41
N ASP A 577 44.97 24.83 -0.43
CA ASP A 577 46.14 24.03 -0.72
C ASP A 577 45.72 22.60 -1.04
N LYS A 578 45.98 22.17 -2.27
CA LYS A 578 45.71 20.79 -2.71
C LYS A 578 46.59 19.76 -1.99
N THR A 579 47.71 20.17 -1.42
CA THR A 579 48.70 19.30 -0.76
C THR A 579 48.24 18.93 0.64
N SER A 580 47.98 19.93 1.49
CA SER A 580 47.44 19.73 2.85
C SER A 580 45.93 19.51 2.90
N LYS A 581 45.22 19.68 1.77
CA LYS A 581 43.74 19.67 1.65
C LYS A 581 43.05 20.66 2.59
N LYS A 582 43.73 21.77 2.94
CA LYS A 582 43.20 22.81 3.83
C LYS A 582 42.94 24.10 3.07
N TRP A 583 41.87 24.76 3.50
CA TRP A 583 41.65 26.17 3.22
C TRP A 583 42.50 27.03 4.15
N PHE A 584 42.91 28.19 3.64
CA PHE A 584 43.59 29.25 4.38
C PHE A 584 42.93 30.58 4.01
N LYS A 585 42.73 31.46 4.99
CA LYS A 585 42.25 32.83 4.73
C LYS A 585 43.41 33.78 4.47
N GLN A 586 43.17 34.83 3.71
CA GLN A 586 44.19 35.84 3.44
C GLN A 586 44.65 36.49 4.75
N GLY A 587 45.97 36.51 4.99
CA GLY A 587 46.56 36.99 6.25
C GLY A 587 46.83 35.89 7.29
N ASP A 588 46.47 34.64 7.00
CA ASP A 588 46.87 33.49 7.83
C ASP A 588 48.38 33.22 7.71
N ALA A 589 49.08 33.28 8.83
CA ALA A 589 50.53 33.05 8.90
C ALA A 589 50.95 31.60 8.57
N SER A 590 50.00 30.66 8.58
CA SER A 590 50.23 29.25 8.22
C SER A 590 50.06 28.95 6.72
N ALA A 591 49.66 29.94 5.92
CA ALA A 591 49.42 29.74 4.49
C ALA A 591 50.73 29.57 3.67
N PRO A 592 50.75 28.71 2.62
CA PRO A 592 51.93 28.50 1.80
C PRO A 592 52.47 29.78 1.12
N ALA A 593 53.80 29.90 1.05
CA ALA A 593 54.46 31.02 0.38
C ALA A 593 54.07 31.09 -1.11
N GLY A 594 53.58 32.26 -1.55
CA GLY A 594 53.08 32.47 -2.91
C GLY A 594 51.62 32.06 -3.15
N ALA A 595 50.85 31.70 -2.10
CA ALA A 595 49.43 31.40 -2.20
C ALA A 595 48.62 32.53 -2.86
N LYS A 596 47.79 32.17 -3.84
CA LYS A 596 46.86 33.09 -4.53
C LYS A 596 45.49 33.00 -3.90
N PHE A 597 45.17 33.97 -3.04
CA PHE A 597 43.88 34.07 -2.35
C PHE A 597 42.81 34.70 -3.25
N ASP A 598 41.62 34.12 -3.25
CA ASP A 598 40.50 34.53 -4.09
C ASP A 598 39.16 34.30 -3.35
N PHE A 599 38.10 35.00 -3.73
CA PHE A 599 36.78 34.77 -3.13
C PHE A 599 36.19 33.48 -3.69
N LYS A 600 35.89 32.50 -2.82
CA LYS A 600 35.34 31.21 -3.23
C LYS A 600 33.92 30.98 -2.71
N LEU A 601 33.21 30.13 -3.44
CA LEU A 601 31.89 29.64 -3.10
C LEU A 601 31.97 28.19 -2.64
N ALA A 602 31.19 27.86 -1.62
CA ALA A 602 31.06 26.53 -1.06
C ALA A 602 29.58 26.15 -0.97
N LEU A 603 29.26 24.90 -1.30
CA LEU A 603 27.91 24.33 -1.21
C LEU A 603 27.29 24.60 0.18
N PRO A 604 26.15 25.31 0.28
CA PRO A 604 25.38 25.40 1.52
C PRO A 604 24.89 24.01 1.94
N ALA A 605 24.84 23.76 3.25
CA ALA A 605 24.32 22.48 3.76
C ALA A 605 22.82 22.33 3.42
N GLY A 606 22.36 21.08 3.27
CA GLY A 606 20.95 20.75 2.98
C GLY A 606 20.55 20.80 1.49
N TYR A 607 21.49 21.00 0.56
CA TYR A 607 21.22 21.05 -0.88
C TYR A 607 22.13 20.10 -1.65
N ASN A 608 21.61 19.52 -2.73
CA ASN A 608 22.39 18.62 -3.59
C ASN A 608 23.38 19.39 -4.52
N GLU A 609 24.47 18.72 -4.92
CA GLU A 609 25.53 19.34 -5.74
C GLU A 609 25.05 19.81 -7.12
N ALA A 610 24.06 19.10 -7.71
CA ALA A 610 23.54 19.40 -9.03
C ALA A 610 22.76 20.74 -9.05
N SER A 611 21.83 20.94 -8.11
CA SER A 611 21.10 22.20 -7.96
C SER A 611 22.06 23.34 -7.56
N TRP A 612 23.04 23.09 -6.70
CA TRP A 612 24.06 24.10 -6.38
C TRP A 612 24.86 24.56 -7.61
N LYS A 613 25.19 23.66 -8.54
CA LYS A 613 25.81 24.02 -9.83
C LYS A 613 24.89 24.89 -10.68
N GLN A 614 23.58 24.59 -10.72
CA GLN A 614 22.59 25.42 -11.42
C GLN A 614 22.46 26.81 -10.79
N PHE A 615 22.31 26.89 -9.46
CA PHE A 615 22.25 28.15 -8.71
C PHE A 615 23.47 29.04 -8.97
N ASN A 616 24.68 28.50 -8.94
CA ASN A 616 25.90 29.26 -9.28
C ASN A 616 25.88 29.78 -10.72
N THR A 617 25.37 28.98 -11.67
CA THR A 617 25.26 29.38 -13.09
C THR A 617 24.28 30.54 -13.29
N THR A 618 23.12 30.49 -12.62
CA THR A 618 22.18 31.61 -12.52
C THR A 618 22.87 32.83 -11.91
N ARG A 619 23.57 32.66 -10.78
CA ARG A 619 24.19 33.76 -10.05
C ARG A 619 25.24 34.51 -10.86
N ASP A 620 26.11 33.78 -11.58
CA ASP A 620 27.10 34.36 -12.48
C ASP A 620 26.47 35.12 -13.65
N THR A 621 25.25 34.75 -14.06
CA THR A 621 24.48 35.45 -15.09
C THR A 621 23.90 36.75 -14.53
N VAL A 622 23.17 36.67 -13.40
CA VAL A 622 22.59 37.84 -12.71
C VAL A 622 23.66 38.87 -12.33
N VAL A 623 24.84 38.45 -11.84
CA VAL A 623 25.94 39.37 -11.53
C VAL A 623 26.43 40.15 -12.76
N LYS A 624 26.54 39.50 -13.94
CA LYS A 624 26.94 40.16 -15.19
C LYS A 624 25.90 41.16 -15.68
N GLU A 625 24.62 40.91 -15.39
CA GLU A 625 23.53 41.84 -15.74
C GLU A 625 23.48 43.02 -14.79
N LEU A 626 23.60 42.78 -13.47
CA LEU A 626 23.68 43.83 -12.46
C LEU A 626 24.87 44.79 -12.68
N ILE A 627 26.02 44.29 -13.14
CA ILE A 627 27.17 45.15 -13.51
C ILE A 627 26.80 46.13 -14.64
N LYS A 628 25.99 45.70 -15.62
CA LYS A 628 25.52 46.56 -16.71
C LYS A 628 24.43 47.53 -16.22
N GLU A 629 23.42 47.02 -15.53
CA GLU A 629 22.26 47.78 -15.01
C GLU A 629 22.71 48.90 -14.06
N LEU A 630 23.65 48.61 -13.16
CA LEU A 630 24.16 49.55 -12.16
C LEU A 630 25.34 50.40 -12.66
N ASN A 631 25.67 50.30 -13.95
CA ASN A 631 26.77 50.99 -14.64
C ASN A 631 28.11 50.91 -13.87
N LEU A 632 28.50 49.70 -13.47
CA LEU A 632 29.73 49.42 -12.75
C LEU A 632 30.89 49.13 -13.72
N SER A 633 32.13 49.14 -13.20
CA SER A 633 33.29 48.69 -13.99
C SER A 633 33.08 47.24 -14.47
N LYS A 634 33.55 46.92 -15.68
CA LYS A 634 33.59 45.53 -16.18
C LYS A 634 34.47 44.61 -15.32
N THR A 635 35.32 45.18 -14.47
CA THR A 635 36.17 44.46 -13.50
C THR A 635 35.62 44.52 -12.07
N ALA A 636 34.37 44.97 -11.89
CA ALA A 636 33.77 45.09 -10.56
C ALA A 636 33.66 43.73 -9.87
N ASN A 637 34.09 43.69 -8.61
CA ASN A 637 34.04 42.51 -7.78
C ASN A 637 32.66 42.37 -7.09
N ILE A 638 32.39 41.19 -6.54
CA ILE A 638 31.06 40.90 -5.97
C ILE A 638 30.66 41.82 -4.81
N GLN A 639 31.62 42.34 -4.03
CA GLN A 639 31.31 43.27 -2.93
C GLN A 639 30.87 44.63 -3.48
N GLU A 640 31.47 45.08 -4.59
CA GLU A 640 31.05 46.31 -5.28
C GLU A 640 29.64 46.16 -5.88
N VAL A 641 29.34 44.99 -6.45
CA VAL A 641 27.97 44.66 -6.94
C VAL A 641 26.97 44.59 -5.79
N TYR A 642 27.29 43.87 -4.70
CA TYR A 642 26.44 43.74 -3.51
C TYR A 642 26.13 45.09 -2.86
N ASN A 643 27.15 45.95 -2.69
CA ASN A 643 26.98 47.30 -2.13
C ASN A 643 26.19 48.22 -3.08
N ALA A 644 26.37 48.08 -4.39
CA ALA A 644 25.60 48.84 -5.38
C ALA A 644 24.13 48.40 -5.44
N VAL A 645 23.84 47.10 -5.33
CA VAL A 645 22.47 46.58 -5.19
C VAL A 645 21.80 47.20 -3.96
N ALA A 646 22.49 47.22 -2.81
CA ALA A 646 21.99 47.79 -1.55
C ALA A 646 21.57 49.26 -1.64
N THR A 647 22.24 50.05 -2.51
CA THR A 647 22.19 51.52 -2.49
C THR A 647 21.61 52.16 -3.74
N LYS A 648 21.51 51.43 -4.85
CA LYS A 648 21.12 51.96 -6.18
C LYS A 648 19.97 51.22 -6.86
N LEU A 649 19.65 50.00 -6.44
CA LEU A 649 18.61 49.20 -7.09
C LEU A 649 17.27 49.39 -6.36
N SER A 650 16.17 49.60 -7.11
CA SER A 650 14.83 49.62 -6.51
C SER A 650 14.41 48.21 -6.07
N ALA A 651 13.52 48.12 -5.07
CA ALA A 651 13.00 46.83 -4.62
C ALA A 651 12.35 46.03 -5.77
N GLU A 652 11.58 46.69 -6.63
CA GLU A 652 10.90 46.09 -7.79
C GLU A 652 11.88 45.52 -8.83
N LYS A 653 13.02 46.21 -9.05
CA LYS A 653 14.06 45.72 -9.96
C LYS A 653 14.91 44.64 -9.30
N ALA A 654 15.14 44.72 -7.97
CA ALA A 654 15.77 43.65 -7.21
C ALA A 654 14.94 42.36 -7.23
N ASP A 655 13.62 42.47 -7.06
CA ASP A 655 12.68 41.35 -7.16
C ASP A 655 12.63 40.76 -8.57
N THR A 656 12.94 41.55 -9.60
CA THR A 656 13.07 41.06 -10.97
C THR A 656 14.29 40.14 -11.14
N TYR A 657 15.44 40.50 -10.58
CA TYR A 657 16.61 39.60 -10.57
C TYR A 657 16.48 38.43 -9.57
N ASN A 658 15.68 38.57 -8.51
CA ASN A 658 15.41 37.47 -7.58
C ASN A 658 14.68 36.30 -8.23
N ARG A 659 13.75 36.56 -9.16
CA ARG A 659 12.96 35.50 -9.80
C ARG A 659 13.82 34.49 -10.57
N GLU A 660 14.98 34.89 -11.08
CA GLU A 660 15.92 33.99 -11.77
C GLU A 660 16.47 32.87 -10.86
N PHE A 661 16.51 33.10 -9.54
CA PHE A 661 16.95 32.13 -8.52
C PHE A 661 15.86 31.14 -8.07
N ALA A 662 14.59 31.38 -8.43
CA ALA A 662 13.49 30.51 -8.04
C ALA A 662 13.69 29.08 -8.59
N GLY A 663 13.45 28.08 -7.75
CA GLY A 663 13.62 26.65 -8.07
C GLY A 663 15.05 26.21 -8.42
N LYS A 664 16.08 27.05 -8.24
CA LYS A 664 17.48 26.69 -8.60
C LYS A 664 18.23 25.93 -7.51
N LEU A 665 17.66 25.82 -6.31
CA LEU A 665 18.19 25.04 -5.19
C LEU A 665 17.14 24.02 -4.76
N VAL A 666 17.55 22.76 -4.67
CA VAL A 666 16.66 21.65 -4.31
C VAL A 666 17.17 21.06 -3.00
N ALA A 667 16.30 21.08 -1.98
CA ALA A 667 16.53 20.39 -0.71
C ALA A 667 16.49 18.87 -0.93
N ASN A 668 17.13 18.10 -0.06
CA ASN A 668 17.38 16.68 -0.29
C ASN A 668 16.56 15.80 0.67
N THR A 669 15.26 15.70 0.44
CA THR A 669 14.31 14.92 1.28
C THR A 669 13.24 14.26 0.41
N ASP A 670 12.82 13.06 0.82
CA ASP A 670 11.66 12.28 0.35
C ASP A 670 11.86 11.41 -0.90
N TYR A 671 11.95 10.09 -0.68
CA TYR A 671 11.90 9.03 -1.70
C TYR A 671 10.44 8.54 -1.86
N PRO A 672 9.90 8.42 -3.09
CA PRO A 672 8.47 8.19 -3.32
C PRO A 672 7.96 6.80 -2.91
N ASP A 673 8.86 5.84 -2.73
CA ASP A 673 8.63 4.46 -2.28
C ASP A 673 8.78 4.28 -0.76
N VAL A 674 9.10 5.34 -0.01
CA VAL A 674 9.21 5.33 1.44
C VAL A 674 7.96 6.00 2.03
N ASN A 675 7.14 5.24 2.75
CA ASN A 675 6.02 5.81 3.49
C ASN A 675 6.54 6.50 4.77
N TYR A 676 6.54 7.83 4.76
CA TYR A 676 7.02 8.68 5.88
C TYR A 676 5.99 8.82 7.02
N ASP A 677 4.75 8.37 6.84
CA ASP A 677 3.64 8.55 7.79
C ASP A 677 3.38 7.31 8.69
N ASP A 678 4.05 6.17 8.44
CA ASP A 678 3.99 4.95 9.27
C ASP A 678 5.23 4.83 10.18
N ALA A 679 4.98 4.58 11.47
CA ALA A 679 5.98 4.49 12.52
C ALA A 679 6.92 3.26 12.44
N ASN A 680 6.65 2.30 11.53
CA ASN A 680 7.47 1.09 11.38
C ASN A 680 8.33 1.05 10.11
N THR A 681 8.21 2.02 9.19
CA THR A 681 8.89 1.97 7.88
C THR A 681 10.39 2.27 7.92
N HIS A 682 10.90 2.70 9.07
CA HIS A 682 12.29 3.17 9.24
C HIS A 682 12.61 4.43 8.40
N ALA A 683 11.57 5.19 8.02
CA ALA A 683 11.70 6.42 7.26
C ALA A 683 12.60 7.48 7.93
N GLU A 684 12.56 7.61 9.26
CA GLU A 684 13.47 8.48 10.02
C GLU A 684 14.93 8.09 9.81
N GLU A 685 15.25 6.79 9.86
CA GLU A 685 16.60 6.27 9.66
C GLU A 685 17.07 6.39 8.20
N VAL A 686 16.16 6.22 7.22
CA VAL A 686 16.43 6.47 5.81
C VAL A 686 16.77 7.94 5.56
N THR A 687 15.94 8.87 6.06
CA THR A 687 16.20 10.32 5.96
C THR A 687 17.53 10.69 6.63
N TYR A 688 17.77 10.23 7.86
CA TYR A 688 19.01 10.50 8.61
C TYR A 688 20.28 10.08 7.85
N LEU A 689 20.28 8.93 7.18
CA LEU A 689 21.44 8.49 6.38
C LEU A 689 21.54 9.20 5.03
N THR A 690 20.41 9.60 4.46
CA THR A 690 20.31 10.33 3.18
C THR A 690 20.83 11.76 3.33
N ASP A 691 20.45 12.45 4.40
CA ASP A 691 20.98 13.75 4.81
C ASP A 691 22.49 13.74 5.02
N LYS A 692 23.01 12.61 5.53
CA LYS A 692 24.45 12.39 5.70
C LYS A 692 25.18 11.98 4.42
N GLY A 693 24.46 11.74 3.32
CA GLY A 693 25.00 11.28 2.04
C GLY A 693 25.61 9.88 2.07
N ILE A 694 25.25 9.08 3.08
CA ILE A 694 25.76 7.72 3.31
C ILE A 694 25.07 6.74 2.37
N VAL A 695 23.74 6.72 2.45
CA VAL A 695 22.88 5.99 1.52
C VAL A 695 22.50 6.87 0.35
N LYS A 696 22.13 6.23 -0.76
CA LYS A 696 21.57 6.84 -1.95
C LYS A 696 20.52 5.89 -2.50
N GLY A 697 19.39 6.45 -2.91
CA GLY A 697 18.39 5.77 -3.73
C GLY A 697 18.93 5.31 -5.09
N TYR A 698 18.08 4.59 -5.82
CA TYR A 698 18.35 4.18 -7.18
C TYR A 698 18.22 5.35 -8.18
N ALA A 699 18.60 5.10 -9.43
CA ALA A 699 18.66 6.14 -10.46
C ALA A 699 17.27 6.61 -10.94
N ASP A 700 16.22 5.83 -10.66
CA ASP A 700 14.81 6.14 -10.87
C ASP A 700 14.23 7.14 -9.84
N GLY A 701 14.98 7.43 -8.77
CA GLY A 701 14.55 8.33 -7.69
C GLY A 701 13.91 7.63 -6.49
N THR A 702 13.79 6.30 -6.50
CA THR A 702 13.34 5.49 -5.36
C THR A 702 14.46 5.28 -4.34
N PHE A 703 14.14 4.98 -3.08
CA PHE A 703 15.09 4.44 -2.13
C PHE A 703 15.47 2.99 -2.46
N GLY A 704 14.56 2.22 -3.04
CA GLY A 704 14.60 0.76 -3.14
C GLY A 704 13.99 0.09 -1.91
N TYR A 705 12.88 0.63 -1.41
CA TYR A 705 12.16 0.10 -0.25
C TYR A 705 11.75 -1.36 -0.46
N GLY A 706 11.98 -2.22 0.54
CA GLY A 706 11.75 -3.67 0.43
C GLY A 706 12.77 -4.45 -0.40
N ALA A 707 13.64 -3.81 -1.18
CA ALA A 707 14.63 -4.52 -1.99
C ALA A 707 15.79 -5.08 -1.13
N PRO A 708 16.32 -6.27 -1.46
CA PRO A 708 17.44 -6.88 -0.72
C PRO A 708 18.75 -6.11 -0.91
N VAL A 709 19.62 -6.12 0.12
CA VAL A 709 20.92 -5.44 0.11
C VAL A 709 22.05 -6.41 -0.24
N ALA A 710 22.85 -6.10 -1.25
CA ALA A 710 24.06 -6.85 -1.56
C ALA A 710 25.17 -6.57 -0.53
N ARG A 711 26.03 -7.56 -0.26
CA ARG A 711 27.16 -7.45 0.68
C ARG A 711 28.07 -6.27 0.39
N VAL A 712 28.31 -5.96 -0.89
CA VAL A 712 29.12 -4.80 -1.30
C VAL A 712 28.44 -3.47 -0.99
N ASP A 713 27.14 -3.34 -1.20
CA ASP A 713 26.41 -2.08 -0.98
C ASP A 713 26.39 -1.71 0.51
N PHE A 714 26.17 -2.69 1.39
CA PHE A 714 26.23 -2.49 2.83
C PHE A 714 27.63 -2.05 3.30
N ILE A 715 28.69 -2.67 2.77
CA ILE A 715 30.08 -2.26 3.05
C ILE A 715 30.39 -0.86 2.49
N VAL A 716 29.81 -0.47 1.34
CA VAL A 716 29.94 0.89 0.80
C VAL A 716 29.24 1.93 1.69
N TRP A 717 28.06 1.61 2.23
CA TRP A 717 27.38 2.48 3.20
C TRP A 717 28.23 2.65 4.47
N LEU A 718 28.76 1.55 5.00
CA LEU A 718 29.66 1.54 6.16
C LEU A 718 30.95 2.35 5.92
N TYR A 719 31.56 2.21 4.75
CA TYR A 719 32.74 2.96 4.31
C TYR A 719 32.47 4.47 4.20
N ARG A 720 31.31 4.87 3.66
CA ARG A 720 30.88 6.29 3.61
C ARG A 720 30.58 6.85 5.00
N ALA A 721 29.97 6.05 5.88
CA ALA A 721 29.74 6.41 7.28
C ALA A 721 31.06 6.72 8.01
N ALA A 722 32.07 5.86 7.82
CA ALA A 722 33.45 6.05 8.28
C ALA A 722 34.24 7.16 7.52
N GLY A 723 33.58 7.99 6.70
CA GLY A 723 34.20 9.14 6.03
C GLY A 723 35.01 8.80 4.77
N SER A 724 34.85 7.61 4.22
CA SER A 724 35.60 7.06 3.07
C SER A 724 37.12 7.14 3.24
N PRO A 725 37.72 6.43 4.22
CA PRO A 725 39.16 6.48 4.48
C PRO A 725 40.00 6.02 3.29
N LYS A 726 41.16 6.65 3.09
CA LYS A 726 42.05 6.32 1.97
C LYS A 726 42.51 4.85 2.04
N VAL A 727 42.38 4.15 0.92
CA VAL A 727 42.90 2.79 0.70
C VAL A 727 44.29 2.86 0.06
N ASP A 728 45.23 2.09 0.61
CA ASP A 728 46.61 2.01 0.10
C ASP A 728 46.86 0.78 -0.80
N SER A 729 46.07 -0.29 -0.63
CA SER A 729 46.11 -1.52 -1.43
C SER A 729 44.73 -2.15 -1.53
N GLN A 730 44.38 -2.72 -2.69
CA GLN A 730 43.12 -3.46 -2.86
C GLN A 730 43.11 -4.76 -2.04
N SER A 731 41.93 -5.32 -1.76
CA SER A 731 41.76 -6.60 -1.06
C SER A 731 42.34 -7.78 -1.85
N SER A 732 42.75 -8.84 -1.15
CA SER A 732 43.22 -10.10 -1.75
C SER A 732 42.10 -11.08 -2.14
N PHE A 733 40.82 -10.69 -2.04
CA PHE A 733 39.70 -11.56 -2.40
C PHE A 733 39.69 -11.84 -3.91
N THR A 734 39.59 -13.11 -4.29
CA THR A 734 39.79 -13.58 -5.68
C THR A 734 38.72 -13.09 -6.65
N ASP A 735 37.53 -12.80 -6.14
CA ASP A 735 36.36 -12.31 -6.87
C ASP A 735 36.23 -10.77 -6.88
N VAL A 736 37.16 -10.03 -6.28
CA VAL A 736 37.14 -8.56 -6.19
C VAL A 736 38.22 -7.96 -7.11
N THR A 737 37.90 -7.88 -8.40
CA THR A 737 38.79 -7.35 -9.45
C THR A 737 38.12 -6.20 -10.19
N ALA A 738 38.89 -5.47 -11.02
CA ALA A 738 38.32 -4.43 -11.89
C ALA A 738 37.36 -4.97 -12.97
N ALA A 739 37.40 -6.27 -13.27
CA ALA A 739 36.49 -6.92 -14.22
C ALA A 739 35.20 -7.40 -13.54
N THR A 740 35.31 -7.97 -12.33
CA THR A 740 34.17 -8.52 -11.58
C THR A 740 33.40 -7.47 -10.79
N VAL A 741 34.09 -6.47 -10.23
CA VAL A 741 33.50 -5.34 -9.50
C VAL A 741 33.96 -4.03 -10.16
N PRO A 742 33.31 -3.53 -11.23
CA PRO A 742 33.85 -2.43 -12.04
C PRO A 742 33.97 -1.08 -11.31
N ASN A 743 33.14 -0.81 -10.31
CA ASN A 743 33.17 0.44 -9.56
C ASN A 743 34.38 0.50 -8.59
N GLN A 744 35.22 1.53 -8.73
CA GLN A 744 36.39 1.76 -7.87
C GLN A 744 36.00 1.99 -6.40
N GLU A 745 34.93 2.74 -6.12
CA GLU A 745 34.47 3.01 -4.74
C GLU A 745 34.11 1.70 -4.02
N PHE A 746 33.55 0.73 -4.75
CA PHE A 746 33.11 -0.55 -4.20
C PHE A 746 34.32 -1.42 -3.84
N ARG A 747 35.33 -1.48 -4.72
CA ARG A 747 36.59 -2.19 -4.43
C ARG A 747 37.35 -1.54 -3.27
N ASP A 748 37.37 -0.21 -3.20
CA ASP A 748 38.00 0.53 -2.10
C ASP A 748 37.27 0.28 -0.77
N ALA A 749 35.93 0.30 -0.75
CA ALA A 749 35.15 -0.02 0.44
C ALA A 749 35.44 -1.45 0.96
N ILE A 750 35.50 -2.44 0.07
CA ILE A 750 35.86 -3.83 0.42
C ILE A 750 37.29 -3.91 0.95
N ALA A 751 38.25 -3.23 0.30
CA ALA A 751 39.65 -3.21 0.71
C ALA A 751 39.85 -2.57 2.10
N TRP A 752 39.17 -1.45 2.36
CA TRP A 752 39.13 -0.82 3.68
C TRP A 752 38.54 -1.74 4.74
N ALA A 753 37.39 -2.38 4.45
CA ALA A 753 36.74 -3.28 5.39
C ALA A 753 37.59 -4.52 5.71
N ALA A 754 38.31 -5.06 4.71
CA ALA A 754 39.25 -6.17 4.91
C ALA A 754 40.47 -5.74 5.76
N ALA A 755 41.07 -4.59 5.46
CA ALA A 755 42.23 -4.07 6.20
C ALA A 755 41.91 -3.81 7.69
N ASN A 756 40.68 -3.38 7.99
CA ASN A 756 40.19 -3.15 9.36
C ASN A 756 39.54 -4.38 10.00
N LYS A 757 39.60 -5.56 9.35
CA LYS A 757 39.00 -6.83 9.82
C LYS A 757 37.48 -6.78 10.06
N ILE A 758 36.79 -5.83 9.45
CA ILE A 758 35.33 -5.73 9.45
C ILE A 758 34.75 -6.91 8.66
N THR A 759 35.36 -7.25 7.53
CA THR A 759 35.11 -8.50 6.79
C THR A 759 36.37 -9.38 6.75
N THR A 760 36.17 -10.68 6.81
CA THR A 760 37.19 -11.72 6.60
C THR A 760 37.03 -12.44 5.26
N GLY A 761 35.95 -12.18 4.51
CA GLY A 761 35.52 -13.01 3.40
C GLY A 761 35.08 -14.42 3.83
N TYR A 762 34.88 -15.29 2.84
CA TYR A 762 34.59 -16.71 3.02
C TYR A 762 35.88 -17.54 3.07
N ALA A 763 35.77 -18.78 3.55
CA ALA A 763 36.92 -19.69 3.72
C ALA A 763 37.62 -20.10 2.41
N ASP A 764 36.97 -19.89 1.26
CA ASP A 764 37.52 -20.11 -0.08
C ASP A 764 38.35 -18.92 -0.63
N GLY A 765 38.41 -17.81 0.12
CA GLY A 765 39.11 -16.60 -0.28
C GLY A 765 38.28 -15.61 -1.12
N THR A 766 36.96 -15.79 -1.21
CA THR A 766 36.02 -14.86 -1.88
C THR A 766 35.36 -13.88 -0.91
N PHE A 767 34.73 -12.83 -1.44
CA PHE A 767 33.89 -11.89 -0.69
C PHE A 767 32.38 -12.02 -1.01
N ALA A 768 32.04 -12.52 -2.20
CA ALA A 768 30.71 -12.59 -2.81
C ALA A 768 29.99 -11.23 -2.87
N PRO A 769 30.52 -10.23 -3.60
CA PRO A 769 30.09 -8.83 -3.50
C PRO A 769 28.60 -8.60 -3.79
N TYR A 770 28.04 -9.30 -4.79
CA TYR A 770 26.66 -9.10 -5.25
C TYR A 770 25.64 -10.05 -4.63
N THR A 771 26.06 -10.93 -3.72
CA THR A 771 25.14 -11.80 -2.97
C THR A 771 24.40 -10.97 -1.92
N PRO A 772 23.08 -11.17 -1.72
CA PRO A 772 22.35 -10.55 -0.63
C PRO A 772 22.94 -10.88 0.75
N ILE A 773 22.90 -9.94 1.69
CA ILE A 773 23.45 -10.10 3.04
C ILE A 773 22.38 -10.59 4.03
N ALA A 774 22.76 -11.53 4.91
CA ALA A 774 21.91 -11.99 6.02
C ALA A 774 21.97 -11.02 7.21
N ARG A 775 20.92 -10.98 8.05
CA ARG A 775 20.82 -10.09 9.22
C ARG A 775 21.97 -10.24 10.20
N GLN A 776 22.39 -11.48 10.50
CA GLN A 776 23.51 -11.74 11.40
C GLN A 776 24.85 -11.24 10.84
N ASP A 777 25.08 -11.38 9.53
CA ASP A 777 26.29 -10.88 8.86
C ASP A 777 26.37 -9.35 8.85
N ALA A 778 25.25 -8.68 8.57
CA ALA A 778 25.17 -7.21 8.58
C ALA A 778 25.46 -6.65 9.98
N VAL A 779 24.89 -7.25 11.02
CA VAL A 779 25.16 -6.87 12.42
C VAL A 779 26.60 -7.21 12.83
N ALA A 780 27.16 -8.34 12.38
CA ALA A 780 28.56 -8.67 12.65
C ALA A 780 29.55 -7.68 12.01
N PHE A 781 29.25 -7.13 10.82
CA PHE A 781 30.03 -6.05 10.23
C PHE A 781 29.93 -4.76 11.06
N LEU A 782 28.73 -4.38 11.53
CA LEU A 782 28.55 -3.21 12.40
C LEU A 782 29.28 -3.36 13.74
N TYR A 783 29.20 -4.53 14.37
CA TYR A 783 29.90 -4.83 15.63
C TYR A 783 31.42 -4.69 15.46
N ARG A 784 32.02 -5.36 14.46
CA ARG A 784 33.46 -5.25 14.20
C ARG A 784 33.89 -3.82 13.83
N ALA A 785 33.05 -3.07 13.13
CA ALA A 785 33.31 -1.67 12.79
C ALA A 785 33.16 -0.70 13.98
N SER A 786 32.36 -1.04 14.99
CA SER A 786 32.23 -0.26 16.23
C SER A 786 33.52 -0.28 17.07
N GLY A 787 34.27 -1.39 17.02
CA GLY A 787 35.46 -1.62 17.84
C GLY A 787 35.15 -2.02 19.30
N GLU A 788 33.88 -2.23 19.65
CA GLU A 788 33.44 -2.64 20.98
C GLU A 788 33.87 -4.06 21.36
N GLN A 789 33.83 -4.33 22.67
CA GLN A 789 33.96 -5.67 23.24
C GLN A 789 32.78 -5.94 24.16
N TYR A 790 31.90 -6.85 23.76
CA TYR A 790 30.64 -7.14 24.44
C TYR A 790 30.71 -8.47 25.20
N ASN A 791 30.59 -8.40 26.53
CA ASN A 791 30.52 -9.60 27.36
C ASN A 791 29.08 -10.11 27.38
N GLU A 792 28.81 -11.19 26.65
CA GLU A 792 27.48 -11.79 26.60
C GLU A 792 26.95 -12.19 28.00
N SER A 793 25.70 -11.85 28.28
CA SER A 793 24.96 -12.27 29.47
C SER A 793 23.63 -12.90 29.07
N TYR A 794 23.22 -13.94 29.79
CA TYR A 794 21.91 -14.58 29.57
C TYR A 794 20.74 -13.60 29.81
N ALA A 795 20.95 -12.52 30.57
CA ALA A 795 19.95 -11.46 30.78
C ALA A 795 19.76 -10.56 29.54
N ASP A 796 20.70 -10.56 28.59
CA ASP A 796 20.64 -9.78 27.36
C ASP A 796 19.99 -10.54 26.20
N VAL A 797 19.66 -11.83 26.37
CA VAL A 797 18.91 -12.63 25.39
C VAL A 797 17.49 -12.07 25.24
N LYS A 798 17.29 -11.19 24.25
CA LYS A 798 15.98 -10.57 23.93
C LYS A 798 15.19 -11.32 22.85
N PHE A 799 15.82 -12.29 22.19
CA PHE A 799 15.28 -13.02 21.04
C PHE A 799 15.39 -14.53 21.28
N ALA A 800 14.31 -15.27 21.05
CA ALA A 800 14.24 -16.70 21.39
C ALA A 800 15.01 -17.62 20.42
N ASP A 801 15.41 -17.10 19.27
CA ASP A 801 16.26 -17.74 18.27
C ASP A 801 17.76 -17.40 18.43
N VAL A 802 18.14 -16.67 19.49
CA VAL A 802 19.53 -16.30 19.78
C VAL A 802 19.99 -16.95 21.08
N THR A 803 21.01 -17.80 20.99
CA THR A 803 21.63 -18.44 22.15
C THR A 803 22.98 -17.80 22.44
N ALA A 804 23.21 -17.39 23.69
CA ALA A 804 24.50 -16.86 24.10
C ALA A 804 25.62 -17.90 23.97
N GLY A 805 26.76 -17.52 23.40
CA GLY A 805 27.90 -18.36 23.06
C GLY A 805 27.86 -19.01 21.66
N ASP A 806 26.81 -18.81 20.87
CA ASP A 806 26.75 -19.26 19.48
C ASP A 806 27.56 -18.32 18.55
N THR A 807 28.87 -18.54 18.53
CA THR A 807 29.79 -17.83 17.65
C THR A 807 29.53 -18.04 16.15
N ALA A 808 28.89 -19.15 15.75
CA ALA A 808 28.61 -19.46 14.35
C ALA A 808 27.51 -18.56 13.78
N ASN A 809 26.49 -18.25 14.58
CA ASN A 809 25.42 -17.29 14.25
C ASN A 809 25.66 -15.87 14.80
N HIS A 810 26.90 -15.58 15.19
CA HIS A 810 27.35 -14.25 15.64
C HIS A 810 26.59 -13.71 16.87
N SER A 811 26.25 -14.58 17.84
CA SER A 811 25.50 -14.24 19.06
C SER A 811 26.00 -12.97 19.75
N GLU A 812 27.31 -12.83 19.91
CA GLU A 812 27.97 -11.68 20.53
C GLU A 812 27.55 -10.35 19.89
N ALA A 813 27.59 -10.29 18.56
CA ALA A 813 27.22 -9.11 17.78
C ALA A 813 25.71 -8.84 17.82
N VAL A 814 24.90 -9.90 17.80
CA VAL A 814 23.43 -9.80 17.85
C VAL A 814 22.96 -9.31 19.23
N LEU A 815 23.55 -9.82 20.31
CA LEU A 815 23.25 -9.40 21.69
C LEU A 815 23.76 -7.99 21.97
N TRP A 816 24.96 -7.63 21.48
CA TRP A 816 25.44 -6.24 21.49
C TRP A 816 24.44 -5.29 20.81
N ALA A 817 24.00 -5.62 19.59
CA ALA A 817 23.05 -4.80 18.85
C ALA A 817 21.67 -4.72 19.52
N ALA A 818 21.23 -5.79 20.20
CA ALA A 818 20.01 -5.79 20.98
C ALA A 818 20.11 -4.87 22.21
N HIS A 819 21.22 -4.97 22.95
CA HIS A 819 21.46 -4.20 24.18
C HIS A 819 21.48 -2.68 23.92
N TYR A 820 22.10 -2.25 22.81
CA TYR A 820 22.15 -0.85 22.41
C TYR A 820 20.97 -0.39 21.54
N GLY A 821 19.92 -1.22 21.38
CA GLY A 821 18.70 -0.87 20.62
C GLY A 821 18.88 -0.72 19.11
N ILE A 822 20.03 -1.14 18.58
CA ILE A 822 20.34 -1.16 17.14
C ILE A 822 19.46 -2.20 16.45
N ALA A 823 19.43 -3.42 17.00
CA ALA A 823 18.56 -4.51 16.58
C ALA A 823 17.35 -4.60 17.51
N LYS A 824 16.14 -4.35 16.98
CA LYS A 824 14.87 -4.45 17.72
C LYS A 824 14.19 -5.82 17.59
N GLY A 825 14.58 -6.62 16.60
CA GLY A 825 13.97 -7.92 16.28
C GLY A 825 12.59 -7.79 15.61
N TYR A 826 11.99 -8.93 15.31
CA TYR A 826 10.59 -9.06 14.88
C TYR A 826 9.72 -9.36 16.12
N SER A 827 8.65 -8.59 16.28
CA SER A 827 7.63 -8.79 17.31
C SER A 827 6.61 -9.85 16.87
N GLY A 828 6.16 -10.67 17.82
CA GLY A 828 5.13 -11.68 17.65
C GLY A 828 4.91 -12.43 18.96
N SER A 829 4.22 -13.58 18.93
CA SER A 829 3.98 -14.41 20.13
C SER A 829 5.26 -14.80 20.88
N VAL A 830 6.39 -14.82 20.17
CA VAL A 830 7.74 -14.85 20.74
C VAL A 830 8.66 -13.97 19.88
N ASN A 831 9.40 -13.03 20.48
CA ASN A 831 10.32 -12.15 19.76
C ASN A 831 11.49 -12.94 19.15
N ARG A 832 11.85 -12.63 17.89
CA ARG A 832 12.94 -13.29 17.14
C ARG A 832 13.84 -12.29 16.42
N PHE A 833 15.11 -12.63 16.21
CA PHE A 833 16.05 -11.83 15.43
C PHE A 833 15.97 -12.12 13.92
N GLY A 834 15.78 -13.40 13.57
CA GLY A 834 15.72 -13.90 12.19
C GLY A 834 17.08 -13.89 11.50
N GLY A 835 18.15 -14.36 12.15
CA GLY A 835 19.54 -14.14 11.73
C GLY A 835 19.89 -14.48 10.27
N LEU A 836 19.27 -15.53 9.73
CA LEU A 836 19.45 -16.00 8.35
C LEU A 836 18.57 -15.27 7.30
N ASN A 837 17.61 -14.45 7.73
CA ASN A 837 16.78 -13.68 6.80
C ASN A 837 17.67 -12.65 6.06
N ILE A 838 17.37 -12.43 4.78
CA ILE A 838 18.04 -11.40 3.97
C ILE A 838 17.63 -10.01 4.47
N VAL A 839 18.60 -9.09 4.52
CA VAL A 839 18.38 -7.69 4.91
C VAL A 839 17.84 -6.90 3.72
N VAL A 840 16.71 -6.22 3.92
CA VAL A 840 16.15 -5.24 2.97
C VAL A 840 16.69 -3.83 3.24
N ARG A 841 16.64 -2.94 2.26
CA ARG A 841 17.34 -1.64 2.30
C ARG A 841 16.95 -0.75 3.47
N GLN A 842 15.68 -0.74 3.89
CA GLN A 842 15.21 0.02 5.05
C GLN A 842 15.71 -0.56 6.39
N ASP A 843 15.78 -1.89 6.52
CA ASP A 843 16.34 -2.56 7.70
C ASP A 843 17.85 -2.33 7.83
N ALA A 844 18.57 -2.40 6.70
CA ALA A 844 19.99 -2.04 6.65
C ALA A 844 20.23 -0.57 7.02
N ALA A 845 19.37 0.33 6.54
CA ALA A 845 19.41 1.74 6.91
C ALA A 845 19.15 1.92 8.40
N ALA A 846 18.16 1.24 8.97
CA ALA A 846 17.86 1.28 10.39
C ALA A 846 19.02 0.77 11.27
N PHE A 847 19.62 -0.37 10.94
CA PHE A 847 20.78 -0.89 11.67
C PHE A 847 21.95 0.11 11.63
N LEU A 848 22.30 0.65 10.45
CA LEU A 848 23.42 1.59 10.33
C LEU A 848 23.10 2.95 10.99
N ALA A 849 21.90 3.49 10.80
CA ALA A 849 21.48 4.75 11.41
C ALA A 849 21.52 4.68 12.94
N ARG A 850 20.92 3.64 13.53
CA ARG A 850 20.91 3.42 14.99
C ARG A 850 22.31 3.20 15.54
N THR A 851 23.18 2.49 14.81
CA THR A 851 24.60 2.35 15.17
C THR A 851 25.30 3.71 15.26
N LEU A 852 25.08 4.60 14.28
CA LEU A 852 25.64 5.95 14.27
C LEU A 852 25.00 6.89 15.32
N GLN A 853 23.71 6.71 15.62
CA GLN A 853 23.00 7.43 16.68
C GLN A 853 23.45 7.00 18.08
N ALA A 854 23.81 5.73 18.26
CA ALA A 854 24.44 5.21 19.48
C ALA A 854 25.91 5.68 19.66
N GLY A 855 26.46 6.44 18.69
CA GLY A 855 27.79 7.05 18.77
C GLY A 855 28.93 6.18 18.25
N TYR A 856 28.65 4.99 17.75
CA TYR A 856 29.64 4.12 17.12
C TYR A 856 29.93 4.56 15.69
N ILE A 857 31.11 4.19 15.17
CA ILE A 857 31.51 4.41 13.76
C ILE A 857 31.51 5.91 13.37
N ALA A 858 32.24 6.72 14.12
CA ALA A 858 32.46 8.14 13.82
C ALA A 858 33.56 8.37 12.74
N LYS A 859 33.50 9.52 12.07
CA LYS A 859 34.44 9.98 11.03
C LYS A 859 35.82 10.39 11.56
#